data_AF-A0A6L9ZEW2-F1
#
_entry.id   AF-A0A6L9ZEW2-F1
#
_cell.length_a   1.000
_cell.length_b   1.000
_cell.length_c   1.000
_cell.angle_alpha   90.00
_cell.angle_beta   90.00
_cell.angle_gamma   90.00
#
_symmetry.space_group_name_H-M   'P 1'
#
loop_
_entity.id
_entity.type
_entity.pdbx_description
1 polymer ?
#
loop_
_entity_poly.entity_id
_entity_poly.type
_entity_poly.pdbx_seq_one_letter_code
_entity_poly.pdbx_strand_id
1 'polypeptide(L)'
;HRSLCQGAQGNPSNPVLFCMEVSQPRFTELKERYREDSFVKCYNISSISLEQFPREDDLRDFYHSHPTPLNNYPLEQVLGWLRQDIDYVREMGTSGNGIETIKQENQIEDFDLVLIDGSEFTGQVELDQVYGAKYILLDDICTYKNYTNHHRLLIDKNYKLIEQNASVRNGYSIFAKAGSHHSAETSGEASTPLPINFFTIVLNGEPFIRYHIDVFSKLPFPWHWHIIEGVAELKHDTAWSLRKGGYVSDEIHHNGRSIDGTTEYLEQLMERYPDQITVYRKPDGVFWDGKREMVNAPLENIQQECLLWQVDVDELWTTEQICKARQMFIEQPDKTAAFFWCWCFFGENLIVSSRNCYTQNPTEEWLRLWRFKPGAVWAAHEPPRLVQPSSTNQSNQSKKYRKDVATINPFLHRETEAQGLVFQHFAYVTPQQLQFKESYYGYQNALAEWQGLQQQSEFPVFLGQHLSWVKDETLVEPAHICGVVPIAQKEPDGEKWRFLQLEEFQQETMKIKKPFPQIVVDGVFFQISANSGIAQVWKSLLEEWATNGFADHVIVLDRAGTAPRIPGIRYRPVRGYNYSKTGADADLLQKICDEKGADLFISSYYTAPLSTPSVFMAYDMIPEVIGANLKEAGWKEKHYGVLHASRYITISENTAQDLIKFFPHISPEKVTVAHCGIKNIFSPASDDDINEFKAKFNVTKPYILLVGERTGVKGYKNAIFLFRALSKLVDKQEFGVVCVGGTPELEPELAALAEGITTMVLPLSDEDLKVAYSGAIALIVPSLYEGFGLPVTEAMACGCPVITCRHSSLPEVAGEAALYVDESNLYELIDALYKVQNPEVRNQLIAEGFEQAKKFSWSTMADTVAEVLLQTAKTTNNDVTGLDFPLWGEFRKLQAQVQYFMSAHSASLKTSRRAIEVRRG
;
A
#
# COMPACT_ATOMS: atom_id res chain seq x y z
N HIS A 1 26.46 -15.54 25.35
CA HIS A 1 27.35 -16.45 26.13
C HIS A 1 27.16 -17.95 25.88
N ARG A 2 26.06 -18.62 26.29
CA ARG A 2 25.95 -20.10 26.23
C ARG A 2 26.14 -20.71 24.83
N SER A 3 25.54 -20.10 23.80
CA SER A 3 25.67 -20.55 22.41
C SER A 3 27.08 -20.31 21.83
N LEU A 4 27.75 -19.21 22.24
CA LEU A 4 29.14 -18.91 21.86
C LEU A 4 30.10 -19.94 22.45
N CYS A 5 29.94 -20.30 23.74
CA CYS A 5 30.74 -21.34 24.38
C CYS A 5 30.49 -22.72 23.75
N GLN A 6 29.23 -23.08 23.45
CA GLN A 6 28.90 -24.35 22.76
C GLN A 6 29.50 -24.41 21.34
N GLY A 7 29.47 -23.30 20.60
CA GLY A 7 30.10 -23.21 19.29
C GLY A 7 31.64 -23.31 19.38
N ALA A 8 32.24 -22.66 20.38
CA ALA A 8 33.68 -22.73 20.63
C ALA A 8 34.15 -24.12 21.06
N GLN A 9 33.39 -24.81 21.93
CA GLN A 9 33.67 -26.20 22.35
C GLN A 9 33.68 -27.17 21.17
N GLY A 10 32.82 -26.95 20.16
CA GLY A 10 32.74 -27.78 18.96
C GLY A 10 33.67 -27.36 17.82
N ASN A 11 34.46 -26.29 17.99
CA ASN A 11 35.28 -25.75 16.91
C ASN A 11 36.61 -26.51 16.81
N PRO A 12 36.92 -27.14 15.65
CA PRO A 12 38.13 -27.95 15.47
C PRO A 12 39.44 -27.15 15.60
N SER A 13 39.38 -25.81 15.55
CA SER A 13 40.53 -24.92 15.72
C SER A 13 40.86 -24.61 17.19
N ASN A 14 40.10 -25.16 18.15
CA ASN A 14 40.27 -24.96 19.59
C ASN A 14 40.45 -23.49 19.99
N PRO A 15 39.47 -22.62 19.70
CA PRO A 15 39.57 -21.19 20.00
C PRO A 15 39.65 -20.95 21.52
N VAL A 16 40.46 -19.97 21.92
CA VAL A 16 40.52 -19.50 23.31
C VAL A 16 39.53 -18.36 23.48
N LEU A 17 38.63 -18.49 24.45
CA LEU A 17 37.62 -17.48 24.76
C LEU A 17 38.06 -16.67 25.98
N PHE A 18 38.16 -15.35 25.82
CA PHE A 18 38.47 -14.43 26.91
C PHE A 18 37.18 -13.73 27.35
N CYS A 19 36.83 -13.88 28.63
CA CYS A 19 35.62 -13.28 29.21
C CYS A 19 36.03 -12.28 30.30
N MET A 20 35.49 -11.07 30.24
CA MET A 20 35.70 -10.03 31.27
C MET A 20 34.40 -9.84 32.07
N GLU A 21 34.52 -9.68 33.38
CA GLU A 21 33.40 -9.37 34.26
C GLU A 21 33.88 -8.53 35.45
N VAL A 22 33.31 -7.34 35.62
CA VAL A 22 33.67 -6.39 36.68
C VAL A 22 33.13 -6.84 38.03
N SER A 23 31.93 -7.41 38.05
CA SER A 23 31.23 -7.81 39.27
C SER A 23 31.89 -9.02 39.94
N GLN A 24 32.46 -8.87 41.13
CA GLN A 24 33.10 -9.99 41.85
C GLN A 24 32.18 -11.22 42.03
N PRO A 25 30.89 -11.08 42.39
CA PRO A 25 29.98 -12.23 42.45
C PRO A 25 29.75 -12.90 41.09
N ARG A 26 29.51 -12.13 40.03
CA ARG A 26 29.29 -12.70 38.69
C ARG A 26 30.55 -13.30 38.11
N PHE A 27 31.71 -12.72 38.39
CA PHE A 27 33.01 -13.28 38.02
C PHE A 27 33.23 -14.64 38.70
N THR A 28 32.90 -14.75 39.99
CA THR A 28 33.00 -16.02 40.73
C THR A 28 32.07 -17.06 40.11
N GLU A 29 30.83 -16.70 39.76
CA GLU A 29 29.88 -17.58 39.07
C GLU A 29 30.36 -17.97 37.66
N LEU A 30 30.91 -17.03 36.91
CA LEU A 30 31.46 -17.24 35.57
C LEU A 30 32.62 -18.23 35.60
N LYS A 31 33.56 -18.03 36.52
CA LYS A 31 34.72 -18.91 36.73
C LYS A 31 34.28 -20.31 37.17
N GLU A 32 33.24 -20.41 38.00
CA GLU A 32 32.71 -21.69 38.44
C GLU A 32 32.00 -22.44 37.30
N ARG A 33 31.19 -21.71 36.52
CA ARG A 33 30.43 -22.26 35.39
C ARG A 33 31.32 -22.89 34.33
N TYR A 34 32.48 -22.29 34.08
CA TYR A 34 33.42 -22.71 33.04
C TYR A 34 34.70 -23.33 33.62
N ARG A 35 34.67 -23.83 34.86
CA ARG A 35 35.84 -24.42 35.53
C ARG A 35 36.45 -25.60 34.75
N GLU A 36 35.59 -26.41 34.12
CA GLU A 36 36.00 -27.59 33.35
C GLU A 36 36.33 -27.24 31.88
N ASP A 37 36.10 -26.00 31.46
CA ASP A 37 36.30 -25.51 30.09
C ASP A 37 37.63 -24.75 29.98
N SER A 38 38.73 -25.49 29.91
CA SER A 38 40.10 -24.92 29.90
C SER A 38 40.39 -23.88 28.80
N PHE A 39 39.57 -23.82 27.74
CA PHE A 39 39.68 -22.81 26.68
C PHE A 39 39.05 -21.45 27.06
N VAL A 40 38.30 -21.38 28.17
CA VAL A 40 37.67 -20.14 28.66
C VAL A 40 38.54 -19.52 29.76
N LYS A 41 39.07 -18.33 29.49
CA LYS A 41 39.86 -17.54 30.45
C LYS A 41 39.03 -16.37 30.96
N CYS A 42 38.73 -16.36 32.26
CA CYS A 42 37.93 -15.32 32.89
C CYS A 42 38.83 -14.29 33.59
N TYR A 43 38.53 -13.00 33.40
CA TYR A 43 39.24 -11.87 34.02
C TYR A 43 38.26 -11.03 34.84
N ASN A 44 38.62 -10.72 36.09
CA ASN A 44 37.88 -9.76 36.90
C ASN A 44 38.48 -8.37 36.71
N ILE A 45 38.14 -7.73 35.60
CA ILE A 45 38.70 -6.44 35.18
C ILE A 45 37.69 -5.70 34.29
N SER A 46 37.72 -4.37 34.31
CA SER A 46 36.99 -3.54 33.35
C SER A 46 37.61 -3.66 31.95
N SER A 47 36.83 -3.50 30.89
CA SER A 47 37.34 -3.54 29.52
C SER A 47 38.31 -2.39 29.23
N ILE A 48 38.07 -1.23 29.84
CA ILE A 48 38.87 -0.01 29.76
C ILE A 48 39.15 0.58 31.15
N SER A 49 40.18 1.41 31.27
CA SER A 49 40.52 2.13 32.51
C SER A 49 39.52 3.25 32.85
N LEU A 50 39.49 3.69 34.11
CA LEU A 50 38.56 4.74 34.56
C LEU A 50 38.79 6.07 33.84
N GLU A 51 40.03 6.37 33.46
CA GLU A 51 40.41 7.59 32.75
C GLU A 51 39.90 7.62 31.30
N GLN A 52 39.47 6.48 30.77
CA GLN A 52 38.97 6.31 29.41
C GLN A 52 37.44 6.32 29.31
N PHE A 53 36.71 6.38 30.43
CA PHE A 53 35.27 6.60 30.40
C PHE A 53 34.96 8.00 29.84
N PRO A 54 33.82 8.19 29.14
CA PRO A 54 33.44 9.48 28.60
C PRO A 54 33.16 10.47 29.73
N ARG A 55 33.42 11.74 29.46
CA ARG A 55 33.03 12.82 30.37
C ARG A 55 31.54 13.10 30.18
N GLU A 56 30.92 13.71 31.18
CA GLU A 56 29.50 14.11 31.09
C GLU A 56 29.22 15.05 29.91
N ASP A 57 30.19 15.89 29.55
CA ASP A 57 30.07 16.76 28.37
C ASP A 57 30.01 15.95 27.07
N ASP A 58 30.81 14.88 26.95
CA ASP A 58 30.81 14.01 25.76
C ASP A 58 29.47 13.28 25.62
N LEU A 59 28.87 12.86 26.74
CA LEU A 59 27.53 12.25 26.77
C LEU A 59 26.41 13.27 26.53
N ARG A 60 26.56 14.51 27.02
CA ARG A 60 25.62 15.60 26.77
C ARG A 60 25.59 15.99 25.29
N ASP A 61 26.76 16.09 24.67
CA ASP A 61 26.88 16.39 23.24
C ASP A 61 26.25 15.28 22.40
N PHE A 62 26.50 14.02 22.74
CA PHE A 62 25.85 12.88 22.09
C PHE A 62 24.32 12.93 22.23
N TYR A 63 23.82 13.12 23.47
CA TYR A 63 22.39 13.14 23.80
C TYR A 63 21.65 14.23 23.01
N HIS A 64 22.26 15.39 22.79
CA HIS A 64 21.66 16.47 22.00
C HIS A 64 21.81 16.31 20.49
N SER A 65 22.86 15.62 20.03
CA SER A 65 23.17 15.50 18.61
C SER A 65 22.54 14.28 17.93
N HIS A 66 22.14 13.26 18.70
CA HIS A 66 21.65 11.99 18.14
C HIS A 66 20.32 11.57 18.80
N PRO A 67 19.25 11.35 18.02
CA PRO A 67 18.00 10.81 18.54
C PRO A 67 18.15 9.30 18.79
N THR A 68 18.22 8.92 20.07
CA THR A 68 18.42 7.55 20.56
C THR A 68 17.39 7.20 21.62
N PRO A 69 17.20 5.92 21.99
CA PRO A 69 16.34 5.54 23.12
C PRO A 69 16.70 6.20 24.45
N LEU A 70 17.93 6.71 24.62
CA LEU A 70 18.33 7.49 25.80
C LEU A 70 17.54 8.80 25.93
N ASN A 71 17.09 9.39 24.82
CA ASN A 71 16.30 10.62 24.82
C ASN A 71 14.89 10.45 25.42
N ASN A 72 14.46 9.20 25.69
CA ASN A 72 13.22 8.92 26.43
C ASN A 72 13.34 9.22 27.94
N TYR A 73 14.56 9.48 28.44
CA TYR A 73 14.83 9.78 29.84
C TYR A 73 15.43 11.18 29.97
N PRO A 74 15.14 11.92 31.07
CA PRO A 74 15.76 13.22 31.32
C PRO A 74 17.29 13.12 31.33
N LEU A 75 17.98 14.10 30.73
CA LEU A 75 19.46 14.09 30.63
C LEU A 75 20.16 13.85 31.98
N GLU A 76 19.72 14.50 33.07
CA GLU A 76 20.32 14.29 34.40
C GLU A 76 20.20 12.85 34.91
N GLN A 77 19.13 12.13 34.52
CA GLN A 77 18.99 10.71 34.83
C GLN A 77 20.03 9.88 34.07
N VAL A 78 20.26 10.19 32.79
CA VAL A 78 21.26 9.51 31.96
C VAL A 78 22.68 9.80 32.44
N LEU A 79 23.00 11.05 32.80
CA LEU A 79 24.27 11.41 33.45
C LEU A 79 24.45 10.69 34.80
N GLY A 80 23.36 10.50 35.54
CA GLY A 80 23.35 9.70 36.76
C GLY A 80 23.78 8.24 36.54
N TRP A 81 23.36 7.62 35.43
CA TRP A 81 23.77 6.25 35.08
C TRP A 81 25.26 6.17 34.72
N LEU A 82 25.80 7.15 34.00
CA LEU A 82 27.25 7.24 33.74
C LEU A 82 28.05 7.32 35.04
N ARG A 83 27.63 8.18 35.99
CA ARG A 83 28.27 8.27 37.32
C ARG A 83 28.23 6.94 38.05
N GLN A 84 27.09 6.23 38.00
CA GLN A 84 26.94 4.92 38.62
C GLN A 84 27.88 3.87 38.02
N ASP A 85 28.03 3.83 36.70
CA ASP A 85 28.94 2.90 36.03
C ASP A 85 30.42 3.17 36.40
N ILE A 86 30.81 4.45 36.46
CA ILE A 86 32.16 4.86 36.90
C ILE A 86 32.40 4.49 38.36
N ASP A 87 31.46 4.81 39.24
CA ASP A 87 31.57 4.50 40.67
C ASP A 87 31.59 3.00 40.90
N TYR A 88 30.81 2.23 40.14
CA TYR A 88 30.80 0.76 40.19
C TYR A 88 32.17 0.16 39.88
N VAL A 89 32.83 0.60 38.79
CA VAL A 89 34.18 0.13 38.44
C VAL A 89 35.21 0.56 39.51
N ARG A 90 35.06 1.76 40.08
CA ARG A 90 35.96 2.27 41.13
C ARG A 90 35.84 1.46 42.42
N GLU A 91 34.62 1.17 42.86
CA GLU A 91 34.36 0.42 44.10
C GLU A 91 34.80 -1.04 44.02
N MET A 92 34.71 -1.66 42.84
CA MET A 92 35.14 -3.05 42.64
C MET A 92 36.67 -3.21 42.57
N GLY A 93 37.44 -2.12 42.44
CA GLY A 93 38.90 -2.17 42.37
C GLY A 93 39.44 -2.80 41.07
N THR A 94 38.62 -2.86 40.02
CA THR A 94 38.89 -3.51 38.73
C THR A 94 39.26 -2.51 37.64
N SER A 95 39.82 -1.35 37.99
CA SER A 95 40.02 -0.17 37.13
C SER A 95 41.15 -0.29 36.09
N GLY A 96 41.62 -1.51 35.79
CA GLY A 96 42.67 -1.75 34.80
C GLY A 96 42.13 -1.77 33.36
N ASN A 97 43.03 -1.63 32.38
CA ASN A 97 42.70 -1.76 30.96
C ASN A 97 42.64 -3.25 30.57
N GLY A 98 41.46 -3.87 30.70
CA GLY A 98 41.29 -5.31 30.53
C GLY A 98 41.63 -5.83 29.14
N ILE A 99 41.22 -5.11 28.09
CA ILE A 99 41.50 -5.52 26.70
C ILE A 99 43.01 -5.56 26.45
N GLU A 100 43.71 -4.48 26.83
CA GLU A 100 45.17 -4.41 26.72
C GLU A 100 45.89 -5.45 27.58
N THR A 101 45.44 -5.66 28.83
CA THR A 101 45.98 -6.69 29.72
C THR A 101 45.89 -8.08 29.09
N ILE A 102 44.72 -8.43 28.53
CA ILE A 102 44.50 -9.71 27.85
C ILE A 102 45.43 -9.83 26.64
N LYS A 103 45.56 -8.78 25.82
CA LYS A 103 46.48 -8.78 24.67
C LYS A 103 47.92 -9.00 25.10
N GLN A 104 48.40 -8.31 26.13
CA GLN A 104 49.78 -8.43 26.63
C GLN A 104 50.07 -9.81 27.24
N GLU A 105 49.21 -10.30 28.14
CA GLU A 105 49.42 -11.59 28.82
C GLU A 105 49.38 -12.79 27.86
N ASN A 106 48.65 -12.66 26.75
CA ASN A 106 48.43 -13.75 25.80
C ASN A 106 49.09 -13.53 24.43
N GLN A 107 49.89 -12.47 24.29
CA GLN A 107 50.61 -12.10 23.05
C GLN A 107 49.67 -12.00 21.83
N ILE A 108 48.52 -11.34 22.01
CA ILE A 108 47.49 -11.17 20.98
C ILE A 108 47.68 -9.80 20.32
N GLU A 109 47.92 -9.79 19.02
CA GLU A 109 47.95 -8.56 18.20
C GLU A 109 46.51 -8.13 17.84
N ASP A 110 45.79 -9.01 17.14
CA ASP A 110 44.39 -8.87 16.75
C ASP A 110 43.56 -10.06 17.27
N PHE A 111 42.32 -9.79 17.68
CA PHE A 111 41.36 -10.85 18.01
C PHE A 111 40.69 -11.41 16.74
N ASP A 112 40.39 -12.70 16.69
CA ASP A 112 39.61 -13.24 15.56
C ASP A 112 38.14 -12.78 15.60
N LEU A 113 37.54 -12.74 16.79
CA LEU A 113 36.15 -12.34 16.98
C LEU A 113 36.03 -11.59 18.30
N VAL A 114 35.32 -10.46 18.26
CA VAL A 114 35.03 -9.65 19.44
C VAL A 114 33.54 -9.37 19.52
N LEU A 115 32.98 -9.52 20.72
CA LEU A 115 31.66 -9.03 21.08
C LEU A 115 31.83 -7.85 22.03
N ILE A 116 31.40 -6.66 21.61
CA ILE A 116 31.35 -5.47 22.44
C ILE A 116 29.94 -5.40 23.04
N ASP A 117 29.82 -5.89 24.26
CA ASP A 117 28.61 -5.99 25.10
C ASP A 117 29.00 -5.59 26.53
N GLY A 118 28.14 -4.89 27.27
CA GLY A 118 28.40 -4.47 28.64
C GLY A 118 27.88 -3.08 29.01
N SER A 119 28.57 -2.40 29.94
CA SER A 119 28.18 -1.05 30.44
C SER A 119 27.89 -0.09 29.29
N GLU A 120 26.76 0.61 29.39
CA GLU A 120 26.16 1.49 28.37
C GLU A 120 27.09 2.63 27.94
N PHE A 121 28.10 2.99 28.73
CA PHE A 121 28.82 4.26 28.56
C PHE A 121 30.30 4.15 28.19
N THR A 122 30.84 2.98 27.81
CA THR A 122 32.25 2.90 27.41
C THR A 122 32.55 3.48 26.02
N GLY A 123 31.53 3.60 25.15
CA GLY A 123 31.59 4.26 23.85
C GLY A 123 32.66 3.69 22.90
N GLN A 124 33.43 4.57 22.27
CA GLN A 124 34.33 4.21 21.16
C GLN A 124 35.63 3.53 21.56
N VAL A 125 36.04 3.66 22.83
CA VAL A 125 37.37 3.22 23.27
C VAL A 125 37.56 1.71 23.15
N GLU A 126 36.50 0.93 23.42
CA GLU A 126 36.57 -0.52 23.26
C GLU A 126 36.81 -0.92 21.80
N LEU A 127 36.13 -0.25 20.86
CA LEU A 127 36.33 -0.48 19.44
C LEU A 127 37.77 -0.13 19.03
N ASP A 128 38.35 0.97 19.53
CA ASP A 128 39.72 1.34 19.21
C ASP A 128 40.75 0.29 19.63
N GLN A 129 40.55 -0.37 20.77
CA GLN A 129 41.47 -1.40 21.26
C GLN A 129 41.34 -2.74 20.55
N VAL A 130 40.19 -3.01 19.94
CA VAL A 130 39.90 -4.27 19.23
C VAL A 130 39.80 -4.10 17.72
N TYR A 131 39.99 -2.89 17.22
CA TYR A 131 40.08 -2.58 15.80
C TYR A 131 41.19 -3.42 15.17
N GLY A 132 40.90 -4.02 14.02
CA GLY A 132 41.76 -5.03 13.40
C GLY A 132 41.23 -6.46 13.57
N ALA A 133 40.27 -6.69 14.47
CA ALA A 133 39.64 -7.99 14.63
C ALA A 133 38.93 -8.46 13.35
N LYS A 134 38.95 -9.78 13.07
CA LYS A 134 38.33 -10.33 11.84
C LYS A 134 36.81 -10.19 11.86
N TYR A 135 36.19 -10.35 13.03
CA TYR A 135 34.77 -10.10 13.26
C TYR A 135 34.56 -9.20 14.47
N ILE A 136 33.70 -8.20 14.31
CA ILE A 136 33.29 -7.28 15.39
C ILE A 136 31.77 -7.34 15.48
N LEU A 137 31.27 -7.79 16.63
CA LEU A 137 29.86 -7.84 16.97
C LEU A 137 29.60 -6.71 17.97
N LEU A 138 28.63 -5.86 17.65
CA LEU A 138 28.20 -4.75 18.49
C LEU A 138 26.79 -5.02 19.00
N ASP A 139 26.59 -5.00 20.32
CA ASP A 139 25.26 -4.93 20.95
C ASP A 139 24.88 -3.48 21.24
N ASP A 140 23.62 -3.17 21.47
CA ASP A 140 23.12 -1.81 21.77
C ASP A 140 23.56 -0.71 20.76
N ILE A 141 23.41 -0.96 19.46
CA ILE A 141 23.82 -0.03 18.39
C ILE A 141 22.96 1.25 18.30
N CYS A 142 21.82 1.29 18.99
CA CYS A 142 20.92 2.44 19.00
C CYS A 142 21.18 3.39 20.18
N THR A 143 22.08 3.06 21.11
CA THR A 143 22.36 3.87 22.32
C THR A 143 23.84 4.27 22.40
N TYR A 144 24.26 4.94 23.49
CA TYR A 144 25.59 5.54 23.57
C TYR A 144 26.71 4.50 23.39
N LYS A 145 26.48 3.27 23.87
CA LYS A 145 27.43 2.15 23.82
C LYS A 145 28.07 1.99 22.45
N ASN A 146 27.26 1.76 21.42
CA ASN A 146 27.74 1.34 20.11
C ASN A 146 27.15 2.11 18.93
N TYR A 147 26.38 3.18 19.14
CA TYR A 147 25.89 4.03 18.05
C TYR A 147 27.03 4.56 17.18
N THR A 148 28.02 5.23 17.78
CA THR A 148 29.13 5.79 17.00
C THR A 148 30.02 4.69 16.41
N ASN A 149 30.21 3.57 17.12
CA ASN A 149 30.97 2.41 16.63
C ASN A 149 30.32 1.80 15.39
N HIS A 150 29.00 1.64 15.43
CA HIS A 150 28.21 1.14 14.31
C HIS A 150 28.34 2.05 13.09
N HIS A 151 28.12 3.35 13.24
CA HIS A 151 28.23 4.31 12.13
C HIS A 151 29.65 4.43 11.60
N ARG A 152 30.66 4.36 12.47
CA ARG A 152 32.08 4.35 12.06
C ARG A 152 32.38 3.12 11.20
N LEU A 153 31.96 1.93 11.61
CA LEU A 153 32.21 0.70 10.85
C LEU A 153 31.39 0.62 9.54
N LEU A 154 30.21 1.26 9.46
CA LEU A 154 29.43 1.34 8.23
C LEU A 154 30.16 2.08 7.08
N ILE A 155 30.96 3.09 7.42
CA ILE A 155 31.68 3.90 6.43
C ILE A 155 33.16 3.50 6.29
N ASP A 156 33.63 2.59 7.14
CA ASP A 156 35.01 2.11 7.12
C ASP A 156 35.20 1.04 6.03
N LYS A 157 36.05 1.35 5.04
CA LYS A 157 36.34 0.45 3.91
C LYS A 157 37.04 -0.85 4.34
N ASN A 158 37.64 -0.87 5.53
CA ASN A 158 38.28 -2.06 6.08
C ASN A 158 37.27 -3.02 6.73
N TYR A 159 36.00 -2.68 6.81
CA TYR A 159 34.96 -3.52 7.38
C TYR A 159 33.73 -3.61 6.47
N LYS A 160 33.12 -4.79 6.42
CA LYS A 160 31.87 -5.04 5.70
C LYS A 160 30.80 -5.42 6.70
N LEU A 161 29.66 -4.74 6.66
CA LEU A 161 28.48 -5.13 7.43
C LEU A 161 28.00 -6.52 6.95
N ILE A 162 27.88 -7.46 7.88
CA ILE A 162 27.41 -8.82 7.67
C ILE A 162 25.91 -8.91 7.98
N GLU A 163 25.50 -8.40 9.14
CA GLU A 163 24.11 -8.42 9.59
C GLU A 163 23.85 -7.26 10.55
N GLN A 164 22.62 -6.78 10.58
CA GLN A 164 22.15 -5.85 11.60
C GLN A 164 20.66 -6.02 11.85
N ASN A 165 20.22 -5.69 13.06
CA ASN A 165 18.81 -5.53 13.37
C ASN A 165 18.65 -4.45 14.43
N ALA A 166 18.16 -3.27 14.02
CA ALA A 166 17.93 -2.15 14.93
C ALA A 166 16.68 -2.32 15.83
N SER A 167 15.77 -3.24 15.49
CA SER A 167 14.47 -3.41 16.17
C SER A 167 14.51 -4.37 17.37
N VAL A 168 15.58 -5.16 17.53
CA VAL A 168 15.71 -6.11 18.64
C VAL A 168 16.40 -5.42 19.81
N ARG A 169 15.66 -5.17 20.91
CA ARG A 169 16.17 -4.42 22.10
C ARG A 169 16.67 -3.03 21.69
N ASN A 170 17.96 -2.69 21.88
CA ASN A 170 18.57 -1.47 21.35
C ASN A 170 19.44 -1.75 20.11
N GLY A 171 19.18 -2.87 19.43
CA GLY A 171 19.77 -3.26 18.17
C GLY A 171 21.16 -3.87 18.26
N TYR A 172 21.53 -4.65 17.25
CA TYR A 172 22.88 -5.19 17.09
C TYR A 172 23.39 -5.05 15.66
N SER A 173 24.71 -5.10 15.48
CA SER A 173 25.34 -5.23 14.16
C SER A 173 26.58 -6.11 14.19
N ILE A 174 26.88 -6.76 13.08
CA ILE A 174 28.02 -7.66 12.89
C ILE A 174 28.82 -7.17 11.69
N PHE A 175 30.11 -6.94 11.88
CA PHE A 175 31.04 -6.54 10.83
C PHE A 175 32.16 -7.58 10.66
N ALA A 176 32.62 -7.77 9.43
CA ALA A 176 33.79 -8.57 9.10
C ALA A 176 34.88 -7.70 8.45
N LYS A 177 36.16 -7.94 8.75
CA LYS A 177 37.28 -7.22 8.16
C LYS A 177 37.38 -7.52 6.66
N ALA A 178 37.55 -6.49 5.84
CA ALA A 178 37.69 -6.60 4.40
C ALA A 178 38.94 -7.43 4.08
N GLY A 179 38.76 -8.53 3.35
CA GLY A 179 39.84 -9.47 3.02
C GLY A 179 40.10 -10.58 4.04
N SER A 180 39.43 -10.60 5.22
CA SER A 180 39.58 -11.69 6.20
C SER A 180 38.74 -12.93 5.91
N HIS A 181 38.28 -13.11 4.66
CA HIS A 181 37.88 -14.41 4.17
C HIS A 181 39.13 -15.27 3.98
N HIS A 182 39.64 -15.84 5.07
CA HIS A 182 40.19 -17.18 4.94
C HIS A 182 39.00 -18.08 4.63
N SER A 183 38.83 -18.30 3.32
CA SER A 183 38.72 -19.65 2.80
C SER A 183 39.34 -20.61 3.80
N ALA A 184 38.52 -21.51 4.34
CA ALA A 184 39.08 -22.74 4.86
C ALA A 184 40.02 -23.25 3.77
N GLU A 185 41.31 -23.34 4.08
CA GLU A 185 42.18 -24.30 3.43
C GLU A 185 41.59 -25.67 3.80
N THR A 186 40.54 -26.06 3.08
CA THR A 186 40.52 -27.40 2.51
C THR A 186 41.86 -27.54 1.80
N SER A 187 42.69 -28.42 2.35
CA SER A 187 43.60 -29.22 1.55
C SER A 187 43.13 -29.28 0.09
N GLY A 188 43.79 -28.51 -0.77
CA GLY A 188 43.49 -28.30 -2.19
C GLY A 188 42.15 -28.83 -2.72
N GLU A 189 41.06 -28.08 -2.53
CA GLU A 189 39.88 -28.15 -3.42
C GLU A 189 39.34 -26.73 -3.65
N ALA A 190 39.32 -26.31 -4.92
CA ALA A 190 38.82 -25.01 -5.37
C ALA A 190 37.38 -24.75 -4.86
N SER A 191 37.06 -23.53 -4.44
CA SER A 191 35.68 -23.15 -4.07
C SER A 191 34.77 -23.49 -5.26
N THR A 192 33.88 -24.46 -5.09
CA THR A 192 33.03 -24.95 -6.18
C THR A 192 32.13 -23.80 -6.65
N PRO A 193 32.20 -23.41 -7.93
CA PRO A 193 31.33 -22.35 -8.45
C PRO A 193 29.88 -22.84 -8.36
N LEU A 194 29.02 -22.19 -7.56
CA LEU A 194 27.58 -22.52 -7.48
C LEU A 194 26.95 -22.29 -8.87
N PRO A 195 26.68 -23.33 -9.67
CA PRO A 195 26.20 -23.18 -11.03
C PRO A 195 24.67 -23.06 -11.04
N ILE A 196 24.10 -22.61 -12.16
CA ILE A 196 22.65 -22.64 -12.36
C ILE A 196 22.30 -23.73 -13.37
N ASN A 197 21.41 -24.64 -12.99
CA ASN A 197 20.80 -25.59 -13.91
C ASN A 197 19.37 -25.10 -14.18
N PHE A 198 19.14 -24.59 -15.38
CA PHE A 198 17.80 -24.25 -15.84
C PHE A 198 17.10 -25.51 -16.31
N PHE A 199 15.80 -25.62 -16.05
CA PHE A 199 14.99 -26.62 -16.71
C PHE A 199 13.67 -26.03 -17.21
N THR A 200 13.28 -26.49 -18.39
CA THR A 200 12.09 -26.00 -19.12
C THR A 200 11.35 -27.20 -19.69
N ILE A 201 10.07 -27.32 -19.38
CA ILE A 201 9.17 -28.21 -20.11
C ILE A 201 8.65 -27.45 -21.31
N VAL A 202 8.67 -28.08 -22.50
CA VAL A 202 8.18 -27.46 -23.71
C VAL A 202 7.37 -28.41 -24.58
N LEU A 203 6.24 -27.90 -25.05
CA LEU A 203 5.52 -28.36 -26.22
C LEU A 203 5.03 -27.10 -26.95
N ASN A 204 5.48 -26.92 -28.19
CA ASN A 204 5.23 -25.70 -28.99
C ASN A 204 5.68 -24.41 -28.27
N GLY A 205 7.00 -24.24 -28.16
CA GLY A 205 7.61 -23.11 -27.47
C GLY A 205 7.90 -21.87 -28.32
N GLU A 206 7.65 -21.90 -29.61
CA GLU A 206 7.89 -20.75 -30.48
C GLU A 206 6.81 -19.65 -30.24
N PRO A 207 7.19 -18.37 -30.30
CA PRO A 207 8.54 -17.83 -30.51
C PRO A 207 9.35 -17.61 -29.22
N PHE A 208 8.73 -17.78 -28.04
CA PHE A 208 9.29 -17.34 -26.76
C PHE A 208 10.52 -18.14 -26.33
N ILE A 209 10.63 -19.41 -26.74
CA ILE A 209 11.78 -20.25 -26.38
C ILE A 209 13.12 -19.66 -26.83
N ARG A 210 13.11 -18.85 -27.89
CA ARG A 210 14.30 -18.22 -28.46
C ARG A 210 14.94 -17.20 -27.53
N TYR A 211 14.15 -16.53 -26.70
CA TYR A 211 14.65 -15.49 -25.81
C TYR A 211 15.62 -16.03 -24.75
N HIS A 212 15.38 -17.25 -24.24
CA HIS A 212 16.14 -17.80 -23.12
C HIS A 212 17.64 -17.92 -23.43
N ILE A 213 18.01 -18.38 -24.62
CA ILE A 213 19.43 -18.54 -24.96
C ILE A 213 20.14 -17.19 -25.12
N ASP A 214 19.44 -16.15 -25.57
CA ASP A 214 19.98 -14.78 -25.67
C ASP A 214 20.32 -14.20 -24.29
N VAL A 215 19.68 -14.71 -23.24
CA VAL A 215 19.95 -14.35 -21.84
C VAL A 215 20.99 -15.28 -21.23
N PHE A 216 20.80 -16.60 -21.32
CA PHE A 216 21.66 -17.59 -20.65
C PHE A 216 23.09 -17.55 -21.18
N SER A 217 23.28 -17.39 -22.49
CA SER A 217 24.62 -17.29 -23.10
C SER A 217 25.45 -16.09 -22.62
N LYS A 218 24.81 -15.07 -22.02
CA LYS A 218 25.47 -13.88 -21.47
C LYS A 218 25.82 -14.01 -19.98
N LEU A 219 25.46 -15.11 -19.32
CA LEU A 219 25.69 -15.28 -17.88
C LEU A 219 27.19 -15.49 -17.59
N PRO A 220 27.77 -14.77 -16.60
CA PRO A 220 29.22 -14.78 -16.33
C PRO A 220 29.67 -15.94 -15.43
N PHE A 221 28.88 -17.02 -15.34
CA PHE A 221 29.15 -18.16 -14.46
C PHE A 221 28.65 -19.46 -15.11
N PRO A 222 29.10 -20.64 -14.64
CA PRO A 222 28.66 -21.91 -15.24
C PRO A 222 27.15 -22.11 -15.12
N TRP A 223 26.54 -22.48 -16.24
CA TRP A 223 25.12 -22.82 -16.34
C TRP A 223 24.91 -24.02 -17.26
N HIS A 224 23.80 -24.71 -17.08
CA HIS A 224 23.33 -25.79 -17.96
C HIS A 224 21.82 -25.64 -18.18
N TRP A 225 21.32 -25.93 -19.37
CA TRP A 225 19.90 -25.85 -19.69
C TRP A 225 19.35 -27.22 -20.10
N HIS A 226 18.48 -27.75 -19.26
CA HIS A 226 17.76 -29.00 -19.49
C HIS A 226 16.39 -28.71 -20.10
N ILE A 227 16.18 -29.14 -21.34
CA ILE A 227 14.94 -28.89 -22.07
C ILE A 227 14.19 -30.21 -22.21
N ILE A 228 12.99 -30.32 -21.66
CA ILE A 228 12.19 -31.54 -21.71
C ILE A 228 11.08 -31.33 -22.72
N GLU A 229 11.25 -31.92 -23.89
CA GLU A 229 10.31 -31.76 -24.99
C GLU A 229 9.29 -32.89 -25.04
N GLY A 230 8.03 -32.51 -25.22
CA GLY A 230 6.97 -33.37 -25.71
C GLY A 230 5.70 -33.29 -24.89
N VAL A 231 4.74 -34.12 -25.28
CA VAL A 231 3.42 -34.17 -24.64
C VAL A 231 3.51 -34.90 -23.30
N ALA A 232 3.04 -34.24 -22.23
CA ALA A 232 2.66 -34.92 -20.99
C ALA A 232 1.23 -35.46 -21.10
N GLU A 233 1.03 -36.75 -20.79
CA GLU A 233 -0.30 -37.26 -20.52
C GLU A 233 -0.94 -36.48 -19.36
N LEU A 234 -2.25 -36.24 -19.41
CA LEU A 234 -3.01 -35.61 -18.32
C LEU A 234 -3.20 -36.59 -17.14
N LYS A 235 -2.10 -37.16 -16.64
CA LYS A 235 -2.03 -38.11 -15.52
C LYS A 235 -1.19 -37.48 -14.41
N HIS A 236 -1.56 -37.76 -13.17
CA HIS A 236 -0.85 -37.25 -11.98
C HIS A 236 -0.85 -35.72 -11.82
N ASP A 237 -1.57 -35.01 -12.69
CA ASP A 237 -1.82 -33.57 -12.63
C ASP A 237 -3.11 -33.25 -11.87
N THR A 238 -3.35 -31.96 -11.64
CA THR A 238 -4.42 -31.47 -10.77
C THR A 238 -5.82 -31.94 -11.22
N ALA A 239 -6.56 -32.57 -10.30
CA ALA A 239 -7.83 -33.26 -10.54
C ALA A 239 -8.98 -32.43 -11.16
N TRP A 240 -8.79 -31.12 -11.42
CA TRP A 240 -9.81 -30.27 -12.04
C TRP A 240 -9.77 -30.28 -13.57
N SER A 241 -8.61 -30.44 -14.22
CA SER A 241 -8.48 -30.41 -15.70
C SER A 241 -9.20 -31.60 -16.34
N LEU A 242 -9.01 -32.81 -15.78
CA LEU A 242 -9.71 -34.03 -16.19
C LEU A 242 -11.23 -33.97 -15.96
N ARG A 243 -11.68 -33.29 -14.89
CA ARG A 243 -13.12 -33.11 -14.60
C ARG A 243 -13.80 -32.12 -15.54
N LYS A 244 -13.03 -31.20 -16.15
CA LYS A 244 -13.54 -30.18 -17.09
C LYS A 244 -13.37 -30.55 -18.56
N GLY A 245 -12.81 -31.72 -18.87
CA GLY A 245 -12.77 -32.26 -20.23
C GLY A 245 -11.50 -31.96 -21.03
N GLY A 246 -10.36 -31.70 -20.37
CA GLY A 246 -9.07 -31.60 -21.07
C GLY A 246 -8.69 -32.91 -21.80
N TYR A 247 -8.24 -32.81 -23.04
CA TYR A 247 -7.73 -33.93 -23.83
C TYR A 247 -6.54 -33.50 -24.67
N VAL A 248 -5.64 -34.45 -24.97
CA VAL A 248 -4.52 -34.20 -25.86
C VAL A 248 -5.00 -34.40 -27.31
N SER A 249 -4.99 -33.33 -28.10
CA SER A 249 -5.34 -33.37 -29.53
C SER A 249 -4.12 -33.69 -30.39
N ASP A 250 -4.29 -34.49 -31.45
CA ASP A 250 -3.24 -34.67 -32.48
C ASP A 250 -2.94 -33.36 -33.23
N GLU A 251 -3.79 -32.34 -33.12
CA GLU A 251 -3.60 -31.03 -33.74
C GLU A 251 -2.51 -30.19 -33.06
N ILE A 252 -2.11 -30.53 -31.83
CA ILE A 252 -1.11 -29.76 -31.06
C ILE A 252 0.26 -30.44 -31.01
N HIS A 253 0.44 -31.60 -31.66
CA HIS A 253 1.71 -32.32 -31.68
C HIS A 253 1.86 -33.22 -32.90
N HIS A 254 3.10 -33.58 -33.26
CA HIS A 254 3.37 -34.64 -34.24
C HIS A 254 4.02 -35.82 -33.54
N ASN A 255 3.28 -36.92 -33.34
CA ASN A 255 3.76 -38.10 -32.62
C ASN A 255 4.39 -37.77 -31.24
N GLY A 256 3.81 -36.81 -30.51
CA GLY A 256 4.30 -36.37 -29.20
C GLY A 256 5.37 -35.27 -29.22
N ARG A 257 5.73 -34.74 -30.40
CA ARG A 257 6.67 -33.62 -30.62
C ARG A 257 5.97 -32.30 -30.89
N SER A 258 6.71 -31.20 -30.70
CA SER A 258 6.28 -29.86 -31.11
C SER A 258 6.12 -29.77 -32.64
N ILE A 259 5.22 -28.90 -33.09
CA ILE A 259 4.84 -28.72 -34.51
C ILE A 259 4.99 -27.30 -35.03
N ASP A 260 5.49 -26.40 -34.19
CA ASP A 260 5.58 -24.96 -34.46
C ASP A 260 7.00 -24.52 -34.87
N GLY A 261 7.93 -25.46 -35.09
CA GLY A 261 9.34 -25.20 -35.34
C GLY A 261 10.24 -25.36 -34.12
N THR A 262 9.68 -25.60 -32.93
CA THR A 262 10.46 -25.79 -31.69
C THR A 262 11.39 -26.99 -31.82
N THR A 263 10.92 -28.12 -32.37
CA THR A 263 11.72 -29.36 -32.48
C THR A 263 13.02 -29.11 -33.25
N GLU A 264 12.92 -28.42 -34.38
CA GLU A 264 14.03 -28.07 -35.27
C GLU A 264 14.95 -27.03 -34.63
N TYR A 265 14.39 -26.06 -33.89
CA TYR A 265 15.18 -25.09 -33.16
C TYR A 265 16.00 -25.73 -32.02
N LEU A 266 15.41 -26.70 -31.30
CA LEU A 266 16.11 -27.44 -30.25
C LEU A 266 17.29 -28.26 -30.81
N GLU A 267 17.16 -28.81 -32.01
CA GLU A 267 18.27 -29.50 -32.70
C GLU A 267 19.42 -28.55 -33.02
N GLN A 268 19.11 -27.35 -33.51
CA GLN A 268 20.11 -26.30 -33.75
C GLN A 268 20.80 -25.86 -32.45
N LEU A 269 20.06 -25.77 -31.35
CA LEU A 269 20.63 -25.42 -30.04
C LEU A 269 21.59 -26.50 -29.53
N MET A 270 21.24 -27.78 -29.66
CA MET A 270 22.11 -28.89 -29.28
C MET A 270 23.41 -28.92 -30.09
N GLU A 271 23.35 -28.61 -31.39
CA GLU A 271 24.55 -28.52 -32.23
C GLU A 271 25.43 -27.33 -31.84
N ARG A 272 24.82 -26.19 -31.50
CA ARG A 272 25.54 -24.96 -31.16
C ARG A 272 26.11 -24.94 -29.74
N TYR A 273 25.45 -25.60 -28.79
CA TYR A 273 25.81 -25.61 -27.37
C TYR A 273 25.83 -27.04 -26.78
N PRO A 274 26.64 -27.95 -27.34
CA PRO A 274 26.60 -29.37 -27.01
C PRO A 274 26.95 -29.69 -25.55
N ASP A 275 27.72 -28.81 -24.90
CA ASP A 275 28.17 -28.99 -23.51
C ASP A 275 27.28 -28.26 -22.48
N GLN A 276 26.39 -27.37 -22.92
CA GLN A 276 25.55 -26.54 -22.03
C GLN A 276 24.05 -26.84 -22.16
N ILE A 277 23.61 -27.52 -23.22
CA ILE A 277 22.19 -27.78 -23.46
C ILE A 277 21.97 -29.28 -23.63
N THR A 278 20.96 -29.80 -22.92
CA THR A 278 20.52 -31.20 -23.07
C THR A 278 19.02 -31.25 -23.29
N VAL A 279 18.61 -31.88 -24.39
CA VAL A 279 17.19 -32.07 -24.71
C VAL A 279 16.77 -33.50 -24.38
N TYR A 280 15.71 -33.63 -23.58
CA TYR A 280 15.12 -34.88 -23.15
C TYR A 280 13.86 -35.16 -23.96
N ARG A 281 13.78 -36.38 -24.51
CA ARG A 281 12.77 -36.76 -25.48
C ARG A 281 12.32 -38.21 -25.23
N LYS A 282 11.02 -38.47 -25.32
CA LYS A 282 10.48 -39.84 -25.45
C LYS A 282 10.61 -40.34 -26.90
N PRO A 283 10.58 -41.67 -27.14
CA PRO A 283 10.44 -42.20 -28.51
C PRO A 283 9.17 -41.68 -29.19
N ASP A 284 9.18 -41.63 -30.52
CA ASP A 284 8.04 -41.12 -31.29
C ASP A 284 6.77 -41.94 -30.98
N GLY A 285 5.67 -41.22 -30.76
CA GLY A 285 4.36 -41.79 -30.40
C GLY A 285 4.23 -42.16 -28.92
N VAL A 286 5.22 -41.89 -28.08
CA VAL A 286 5.18 -42.13 -26.64
C VAL A 286 5.11 -40.81 -25.88
N PHE A 287 4.03 -40.62 -25.10
CA PHE A 287 3.88 -39.45 -24.23
C PHE A 287 4.60 -39.67 -22.90
N TRP A 288 4.92 -38.57 -22.22
CA TRP A 288 5.43 -38.58 -20.86
C TRP A 288 4.30 -38.98 -19.88
N ASP A 289 4.61 -39.75 -18.84
CA ASP A 289 3.68 -40.14 -17.77
C ASP A 289 3.44 -38.97 -16.80
N GLY A 290 2.74 -37.95 -17.32
CA GLY A 290 2.50 -36.69 -16.64
C GLY A 290 3.73 -35.78 -16.56
N LYS A 291 3.49 -34.52 -16.16
CA LYS A 291 4.57 -33.53 -15.98
C LYS A 291 5.57 -33.93 -14.91
N ARG A 292 5.16 -34.78 -13.95
CA ARG A 292 6.05 -35.29 -12.90
C ARG A 292 7.19 -36.13 -13.48
N GLU A 293 6.96 -36.94 -14.52
CA GLU A 293 8.04 -37.66 -15.18
C GLU A 293 9.00 -36.67 -15.86
N MET A 294 8.44 -35.69 -16.57
CA MET A 294 9.21 -34.66 -17.28
C MET A 294 10.18 -33.92 -16.34
N VAL A 295 9.71 -33.38 -15.21
CA VAL A 295 10.58 -32.62 -14.30
C VAL A 295 11.63 -33.46 -13.58
N ASN A 296 11.43 -34.78 -13.44
CA ASN A 296 12.42 -35.65 -12.82
C ASN A 296 13.50 -36.13 -13.81
N ALA A 297 13.21 -36.17 -15.11
CA ALA A 297 14.14 -36.68 -16.13
C ALA A 297 15.54 -36.02 -16.13
N PRO A 298 15.67 -34.69 -15.90
CA PRO A 298 16.99 -34.06 -15.84
C PRO A 298 17.77 -34.36 -14.58
N LEU A 299 17.11 -34.65 -13.45
CA LEU A 299 17.75 -34.65 -12.13
C LEU A 299 18.86 -35.69 -11.99
N GLU A 300 18.77 -36.81 -12.72
CA GLU A 300 19.81 -37.85 -12.76
C GLU A 300 21.10 -37.36 -13.44
N ASN A 301 21.08 -36.26 -14.19
CA ASN A 301 22.26 -35.69 -14.83
C ASN A 301 22.90 -34.57 -13.99
N ILE A 302 22.27 -34.15 -12.90
CA ILE A 302 22.77 -33.09 -12.02
C ILE A 302 23.52 -33.75 -10.85
N GLN A 303 24.83 -33.89 -11.01
CA GLN A 303 25.71 -34.62 -10.10
C GLN A 303 26.37 -33.76 -9.01
N GLN A 304 26.10 -32.45 -9.00
CA GLN A 304 26.66 -31.50 -8.03
C GLN A 304 25.58 -30.59 -7.44
N GLU A 305 25.88 -29.94 -6.32
CA GLU A 305 25.02 -28.89 -5.77
C GLU A 305 24.93 -27.71 -6.75
N CYS A 306 23.71 -27.22 -6.96
CA CYS A 306 23.45 -26.09 -7.86
C CYS A 306 22.22 -25.30 -7.46
N LEU A 307 21.99 -24.18 -8.13
CA LEU A 307 20.68 -23.56 -8.18
C LEU A 307 19.90 -24.20 -9.32
N LEU A 308 18.82 -24.90 -9.00
CA LEU A 308 17.90 -25.46 -9.97
C LEU A 308 16.79 -24.43 -10.22
N TRP A 309 16.70 -23.94 -11.45
CA TRP A 309 15.78 -22.87 -11.83
C TRP A 309 14.77 -23.39 -12.84
N GLN A 310 13.48 -23.39 -12.48
CA GLN A 310 12.40 -23.66 -13.42
C GLN A 310 12.08 -22.40 -14.21
N VAL A 311 12.13 -22.47 -15.54
CA VAL A 311 11.74 -21.37 -16.41
C VAL A 311 10.76 -21.91 -17.43
N ASP A 312 9.50 -21.48 -17.32
CA ASP A 312 8.50 -21.81 -18.33
C ASP A 312 8.78 -21.00 -19.61
N VAL A 313 8.38 -21.53 -20.77
CA VAL A 313 8.83 -21.00 -22.07
C VAL A 313 8.44 -19.53 -22.28
N ASP A 314 7.31 -19.12 -21.73
CA ASP A 314 6.73 -17.78 -21.75
C ASP A 314 7.13 -16.90 -20.55
N GLU A 315 8.14 -17.29 -19.76
CA GLU A 315 8.68 -16.51 -18.64
C GLU A 315 9.99 -15.81 -19.00
N LEU A 316 9.96 -14.50 -19.16
CA LEU A 316 11.11 -13.71 -19.61
C LEU A 316 11.83 -13.08 -18.41
N TRP A 317 13.07 -13.51 -18.21
CA TRP A 317 14.01 -13.01 -17.21
C TRP A 317 15.12 -12.21 -17.86
N THR A 318 15.62 -11.16 -17.19
CA THR A 318 16.81 -10.43 -17.63
C THR A 318 18.09 -11.05 -17.08
N THR A 319 19.23 -10.81 -17.75
CA THR A 319 20.55 -11.27 -17.28
C THR A 319 20.85 -10.75 -15.87
N GLU A 320 20.52 -9.48 -15.57
CA GLU A 320 20.70 -8.89 -14.24
C GLU A 320 19.86 -9.58 -13.18
N GLN A 321 18.59 -9.89 -13.46
CA GLN A 321 17.73 -10.58 -12.49
C GLN A 321 18.30 -11.95 -12.12
N ILE A 322 18.77 -12.71 -13.11
CA ILE A 322 19.39 -14.03 -12.87
C ILE A 322 20.67 -13.89 -12.05
N CYS A 323 21.55 -12.95 -12.41
CA CYS A 323 22.79 -12.69 -11.68
C CYS A 323 22.52 -12.26 -10.23
N LYS A 324 21.54 -11.37 -10.03
CA LYS A 324 21.16 -10.85 -8.72
C LYS A 324 20.54 -11.93 -7.83
N ALA A 325 19.65 -12.76 -8.37
CA ALA A 325 19.08 -13.89 -7.64
C ALA A 325 20.16 -14.89 -7.22
N ARG A 326 21.10 -15.25 -8.12
CA ARG A 326 22.24 -16.11 -7.77
C ARG A 326 23.11 -15.50 -6.67
N GLN A 327 23.38 -14.20 -6.77
CA GLN A 327 24.16 -13.48 -5.76
C GLN A 327 23.50 -13.54 -4.38
N MET A 328 22.17 -13.39 -4.31
CA MET A 328 21.42 -13.54 -3.05
C MET A 328 21.63 -14.92 -2.41
N PHE A 329 21.64 -16.00 -3.20
CA PHE A 329 21.93 -17.35 -2.69
C PHE A 329 23.40 -17.55 -2.29
N ILE A 330 24.34 -16.82 -2.91
CA ILE A 330 25.75 -16.86 -2.50
C ILE A 330 25.94 -16.12 -1.17
N GLU A 331 25.30 -14.97 -1.01
CA GLU A 331 25.35 -14.14 0.20
C GLU A 331 24.62 -14.78 1.38
N GLN A 332 23.59 -15.59 1.11
CA GLN A 332 22.82 -16.32 2.13
C GLN A 332 22.80 -17.83 1.80
N PRO A 333 23.89 -18.57 2.10
CA PRO A 333 24.02 -19.99 1.77
C PRO A 333 22.97 -20.91 2.41
N ASP A 334 22.36 -20.45 3.51
CA ASP A 334 21.30 -21.15 4.25
C ASP A 334 19.93 -21.04 3.58
N LYS A 335 19.74 -20.11 2.63
CA LYS A 335 18.51 -19.99 1.83
C LYS A 335 18.39 -21.16 0.85
N THR A 336 17.20 -21.75 0.81
CA THR A 336 16.95 -23.03 0.14
C THR A 336 16.07 -22.92 -1.10
N ALA A 337 15.25 -21.88 -1.22
CA ALA A 337 14.41 -21.64 -2.39
C ALA A 337 14.07 -20.15 -2.53
N ALA A 338 13.44 -19.73 -3.63
CA ALA A 338 12.95 -18.37 -3.80
C ALA A 338 11.60 -18.31 -4.53
N PHE A 339 10.71 -17.49 -3.98
CA PHE A 339 9.43 -17.08 -4.58
C PHE A 339 9.58 -15.70 -5.22
N PHE A 340 8.89 -15.46 -6.34
CA PHE A 340 9.02 -14.24 -7.13
C PHE A 340 7.67 -13.66 -7.49
N TRP A 341 7.57 -12.36 -7.73
CA TRP A 341 6.39 -11.86 -8.45
C TRP A 341 6.63 -11.88 -9.96
N CYS A 342 5.55 -11.82 -10.72
CA CYS A 342 5.63 -11.57 -12.16
C CYS A 342 4.72 -10.42 -12.59
N TRP A 343 4.99 -9.86 -13.76
CA TRP A 343 4.00 -9.14 -14.56
C TRP A 343 3.34 -10.15 -15.50
N CYS A 344 2.12 -10.58 -15.16
CA CYS A 344 1.38 -11.57 -15.95
C CYS A 344 0.59 -10.87 -17.06
N PHE A 345 0.88 -11.21 -18.32
CA PHE A 345 0.32 -10.57 -19.51
C PHE A 345 -0.91 -11.33 -20.05
N PHE A 346 -1.95 -10.56 -20.33
CA PHE A 346 -3.22 -10.96 -20.95
C PHE A 346 -3.45 -10.23 -22.27
N GLY A 347 -2.50 -10.40 -23.20
CA GLY A 347 -2.36 -9.64 -24.42
C GLY A 347 -0.98 -9.00 -24.51
N GLU A 348 -0.68 -8.33 -25.62
CA GLU A 348 0.64 -7.71 -25.84
C GLU A 348 0.98 -6.63 -24.81
N ASN A 349 -0.05 -5.92 -24.33
CA ASN A 349 0.12 -4.73 -23.50
C ASN A 349 -0.76 -4.72 -22.25
N LEU A 350 -1.48 -5.80 -21.92
CA LEU A 350 -2.37 -5.85 -20.76
C LEU A 350 -1.75 -6.71 -19.67
N ILE A 351 -1.66 -6.21 -18.44
CA ILE A 351 -1.05 -6.93 -17.31
C ILE A 351 -1.98 -6.97 -16.10
N VAL A 352 -1.83 -8.02 -15.28
CA VAL A 352 -2.43 -8.05 -13.94
C VAL A 352 -1.75 -7.01 -13.06
N SER A 353 -2.53 -6.03 -12.58
CA SER A 353 -2.05 -4.86 -11.83
C SER A 353 -2.41 -4.88 -10.34
N SER A 354 -3.05 -5.96 -9.88
CA SER A 354 -3.50 -6.16 -8.49
C SER A 354 -2.73 -7.28 -7.81
N ARG A 355 -2.64 -7.26 -6.47
CA ARG A 355 -1.95 -8.29 -5.66
C ARG A 355 -2.93 -9.13 -4.84
N ASN A 356 -2.50 -10.33 -4.41
CA ASN A 356 -3.27 -11.30 -3.62
C ASN A 356 -4.50 -11.84 -4.35
N CYS A 357 -4.38 -12.02 -5.66
CA CYS A 357 -5.42 -12.49 -6.55
C CYS A 357 -4.86 -13.53 -7.53
N TYR A 358 -5.65 -13.97 -8.50
CA TYR A 358 -5.25 -14.90 -9.54
C TYR A 358 -3.93 -14.46 -10.20
N THR A 359 -2.96 -15.37 -10.31
CA THR A 359 -1.58 -15.13 -10.81
C THR A 359 -0.73 -14.20 -9.95
N GLN A 360 -1.23 -13.74 -8.80
CA GLN A 360 -0.55 -12.86 -7.84
C GLN A 360 -0.79 -13.29 -6.39
N ASN A 361 -0.77 -14.59 -6.09
CA ASN A 361 -1.01 -15.15 -4.76
C ASN A 361 0.30 -15.56 -4.05
N PRO A 362 0.69 -14.85 -2.96
CA PRO A 362 1.99 -15.06 -2.32
C PRO A 362 2.10 -16.37 -1.53
N THR A 363 0.99 -17.09 -1.32
CA THR A 363 1.03 -18.33 -0.52
C THR A 363 1.58 -19.52 -1.29
N GLU A 364 1.44 -19.54 -2.62
CA GLU A 364 1.71 -20.74 -3.43
C GLU A 364 2.29 -20.45 -4.82
N GLU A 365 2.19 -19.23 -5.35
CA GLU A 365 2.59 -18.97 -6.74
C GLU A 365 4.07 -18.60 -6.90
N TRP A 366 4.60 -18.82 -8.11
CA TRP A 366 5.91 -18.37 -8.58
C TRP A 366 7.14 -18.78 -7.74
N LEU A 367 7.06 -19.95 -7.11
CA LEU A 367 8.23 -20.67 -6.67
C LEU A 367 9.01 -21.17 -7.92
N ARG A 368 10.19 -20.60 -8.16
CA ARG A 368 10.96 -20.84 -9.42
C ARG A 368 12.41 -21.26 -9.23
N LEU A 369 12.97 -21.12 -8.03
CA LEU A 369 14.39 -21.36 -7.78
C LEU A 369 14.61 -22.16 -6.50
N TRP A 370 15.45 -23.19 -6.56
CA TRP A 370 15.81 -24.05 -5.44
C TRP A 370 17.31 -24.26 -5.35
N ARG A 371 17.84 -24.36 -4.13
CA ARG A 371 19.17 -24.92 -3.88
C ARG A 371 19.08 -26.45 -3.95
N PHE A 372 19.45 -27.00 -5.10
CA PHE A 372 19.38 -28.42 -5.39
C PHE A 372 20.62 -29.15 -4.87
N LYS A 373 20.40 -30.37 -4.35
CA LYS A 373 21.46 -31.30 -3.98
C LYS A 373 21.18 -32.65 -4.65
N PRO A 374 22.22 -33.36 -5.12
CA PRO A 374 22.05 -34.68 -5.73
C PRO A 374 21.23 -35.62 -4.83
N GLY A 375 20.28 -36.34 -5.44
CA GLY A 375 19.32 -37.20 -4.73
C GLY A 375 18.01 -36.52 -4.31
N ALA A 376 17.85 -35.21 -4.54
CA ALA A 376 16.55 -34.56 -4.49
C ALA A 376 15.66 -35.05 -5.64
N VAL A 377 14.34 -35.10 -5.43
CA VAL A 377 13.37 -35.47 -6.47
C VAL A 377 12.10 -34.63 -6.38
N TRP A 378 11.39 -34.45 -7.48
CA TRP A 378 10.10 -33.77 -7.49
C TRP A 378 9.00 -34.71 -6.97
N ALA A 379 8.40 -34.34 -5.83
CA ALA A 379 7.23 -35.03 -5.29
C ALA A 379 5.93 -34.61 -6.00
N ALA A 380 5.87 -33.36 -6.48
CA ALA A 380 4.77 -32.78 -7.24
C ALA A 380 5.28 -31.66 -8.17
N HIS A 381 4.53 -31.38 -9.24
CA HIS A 381 4.77 -30.27 -10.19
C HIS A 381 3.86 -29.06 -9.93
N GLU A 382 2.62 -29.27 -9.48
CA GLU A 382 1.64 -28.20 -9.23
C GLU A 382 0.96 -28.40 -7.85
N PRO A 383 1.31 -27.59 -6.84
CA PRO A 383 2.47 -26.70 -6.80
C PRO A 383 3.81 -27.49 -6.85
N PRO A 384 4.91 -26.88 -7.32
CA PRO A 384 6.19 -27.57 -7.48
C PRO A 384 6.80 -27.88 -6.11
N ARG A 385 7.10 -29.17 -5.86
CA ARG A 385 7.60 -29.66 -4.57
C ARG A 385 8.84 -30.51 -4.74
N LEU A 386 10.01 -29.87 -4.67
CA LEU A 386 11.30 -30.55 -4.65
C LEU A 386 11.58 -31.05 -3.22
N VAL A 387 11.81 -32.34 -3.06
CA VAL A 387 12.06 -32.94 -1.74
C VAL A 387 13.44 -33.57 -1.65
N GLN A 388 14.10 -33.41 -0.50
CA GLN A 388 15.44 -33.96 -0.24
C GLN A 388 15.40 -35.07 0.83
N PRO A 389 16.34 -36.04 0.79
CA PRO A 389 16.51 -37.04 1.85
C PRO A 389 16.88 -36.37 3.20
N SER A 390 16.25 -36.78 4.31
CA SER A 390 16.61 -36.28 5.64
C SER A 390 17.98 -36.81 6.09
N SER A 391 18.85 -35.94 6.61
CA SER A 391 20.19 -36.28 7.11
C SER A 391 20.21 -37.14 8.39
N THR A 392 19.05 -37.44 8.97
CA THR A 392 18.92 -38.04 10.31
C THR A 392 18.60 -39.54 10.37
N ASN A 393 18.68 -40.33 9.29
CA ASN A 393 18.56 -41.80 9.42
C ASN A 393 19.32 -42.55 8.30
N GLN A 394 20.54 -43.01 8.60
CA GLN A 394 21.33 -43.93 7.76
C GLN A 394 20.86 -45.39 7.83
N SER A 395 19.55 -45.63 7.90
CA SER A 395 19.01 -46.99 7.78
C SER A 395 18.04 -47.07 6.59
N ASN A 396 18.34 -48.02 5.69
CA ASN A 396 17.76 -48.27 4.36
C ASN A 396 16.24 -48.55 4.28
N GLN A 397 15.42 -48.05 5.19
CA GLN A 397 13.96 -48.20 5.14
C GLN A 397 13.25 -46.97 5.73
N SER A 398 13.00 -45.93 4.94
CA SER A 398 11.69 -45.25 4.93
C SER A 398 11.60 -44.16 3.87
N LYS A 399 10.69 -44.33 2.89
CA LYS A 399 10.15 -43.24 2.04
C LYS A 399 9.38 -42.16 2.84
N LYS A 400 9.48 -42.16 4.18
CA LYS A 400 8.55 -41.49 5.11
C LYS A 400 9.04 -40.12 5.61
N TYR A 401 10.31 -39.76 5.37
CA TYR A 401 10.90 -38.51 5.84
C TYR A 401 11.72 -37.82 4.74
N ARG A 402 11.04 -37.29 3.72
CA ARG A 402 11.64 -36.33 2.78
C ARG A 402 11.13 -34.93 3.10
N LYS A 403 12.01 -33.94 3.19
CA LYS A 403 11.65 -32.55 3.52
C LYS A 403 11.54 -31.72 2.25
N ASP A 404 10.50 -30.89 2.17
CA ASP A 404 10.27 -29.97 1.07
C ASP A 404 11.25 -28.80 1.15
N VAL A 405 12.07 -28.64 0.12
CA VAL A 405 13.17 -27.66 0.08
C VAL A 405 12.65 -26.23 0.25
N ALA A 406 11.46 -25.92 -0.29
CA ALA A 406 10.89 -24.59 -0.20
C ALA A 406 10.36 -24.23 1.20
N THR A 407 10.16 -25.22 2.07
CA THR A 407 9.66 -25.00 3.45
C THR A 407 10.77 -24.83 4.49
N ILE A 408 12.04 -24.91 4.08
CA ILE A 408 13.18 -24.87 5.00
C ILE A 408 13.52 -23.43 5.36
N ASN A 409 14.00 -22.65 4.38
CA ASN A 409 14.30 -21.22 4.55
C ASN A 409 14.29 -20.54 3.16
N PRO A 410 13.11 -20.23 2.59
CA PRO A 410 13.04 -19.58 1.29
C PRO A 410 13.28 -18.07 1.37
N PHE A 411 13.62 -17.45 0.24
CA PHE A 411 13.32 -16.04 -0.01
C PHE A 411 11.85 -15.91 -0.37
N LEU A 412 11.12 -15.04 0.33
CA LEU A 412 9.73 -14.73 0.06
C LEU A 412 9.59 -13.65 -1.02
N HIS A 413 8.40 -13.56 -1.62
CA HIS A 413 8.04 -12.58 -2.66
C HIS A 413 8.49 -11.14 -2.35
N ARG A 414 8.30 -10.68 -1.10
CA ARG A 414 8.71 -9.32 -0.69
C ARG A 414 10.23 -9.13 -0.71
N GLU A 415 10.99 -10.15 -0.32
CA GLU A 415 12.46 -10.10 -0.31
C GLU A 415 13.01 -10.03 -1.73
N THR A 416 12.44 -10.80 -2.66
CA THR A 416 12.86 -10.80 -4.07
C THR A 416 12.41 -9.54 -4.81
N GLU A 417 11.18 -9.08 -4.59
CA GLU A 417 10.65 -7.83 -5.16
C GLU A 417 11.45 -6.61 -4.74
N ALA A 418 11.87 -6.53 -3.48
CA ALA A 418 12.72 -5.46 -2.97
C ALA A 418 14.10 -5.38 -3.67
N GLN A 419 14.52 -6.46 -4.34
CA GLN A 419 15.74 -6.53 -5.16
C GLN A 419 15.45 -6.34 -6.66
N GLY A 420 14.22 -5.98 -7.05
CA GLY A 420 13.81 -5.81 -8.46
C GLY A 420 13.57 -7.13 -9.20
N LEU A 421 13.42 -8.26 -8.49
CA LEU A 421 13.26 -9.58 -9.09
C LEU A 421 11.79 -9.88 -9.39
N VAL A 422 11.25 -9.15 -10.37
CA VAL A 422 9.90 -9.35 -10.94
C VAL A 422 10.02 -9.67 -12.43
N PHE A 423 9.75 -10.91 -12.82
CA PHE A 423 9.87 -11.34 -14.21
C PHE A 423 8.61 -11.06 -15.02
N GLN A 424 8.66 -11.20 -16.35
CA GLN A 424 7.47 -11.03 -17.19
C GLN A 424 6.96 -12.38 -17.66
N HIS A 425 5.66 -12.62 -17.53
CA HIS A 425 5.04 -13.89 -17.90
C HIS A 425 4.01 -13.65 -19.00
N PHE A 426 4.33 -14.09 -20.21
CA PHE A 426 3.52 -13.92 -21.42
C PHE A 426 2.52 -15.06 -21.60
N ALA A 427 1.73 -15.33 -20.56
CA ALA A 427 0.90 -16.52 -20.43
C ALA A 427 -0.30 -16.59 -21.38
N TYR A 428 -0.82 -15.43 -21.82
CA TYR A 428 -2.06 -15.30 -22.59
C TYR A 428 -1.92 -14.21 -23.66
N VAL A 429 -0.96 -14.36 -24.58
CA VAL A 429 -0.64 -13.30 -25.57
C VAL A 429 -0.81 -13.73 -27.02
N THR A 430 -0.95 -15.04 -27.30
CA THR A 430 -1.25 -15.56 -28.64
C THR A 430 -2.54 -16.38 -28.66
N PRO A 431 -3.30 -16.36 -29.78
CA PRO A 431 -4.44 -17.26 -29.96
C PRO A 431 -4.11 -18.75 -29.72
N GLN A 432 -2.92 -19.17 -30.14
CA GLN A 432 -2.44 -20.56 -30.01
C GLN A 432 -2.28 -20.98 -28.54
N GLN A 433 -1.77 -20.09 -27.67
CA GLN A 433 -1.72 -20.37 -26.23
C GLN A 433 -3.12 -20.57 -25.64
N LEU A 434 -4.10 -19.77 -26.06
CA LEU A 434 -5.48 -19.88 -25.58
C LEU A 434 -6.14 -21.16 -26.10
N GLN A 435 -5.96 -21.52 -27.37
CA GLN A 435 -6.44 -22.78 -27.96
C GLN A 435 -5.81 -24.01 -27.29
N PHE A 436 -4.51 -23.93 -26.96
CA PHE A 436 -3.84 -24.96 -26.19
C PHE A 436 -4.48 -25.11 -24.81
N LYS A 437 -4.76 -24.00 -24.11
CA LYS A 437 -5.41 -24.06 -22.79
C LYS A 437 -6.87 -24.54 -22.85
N GLU A 438 -7.61 -24.22 -23.92
CA GLU A 438 -8.95 -24.75 -24.18
C GLU A 438 -8.95 -26.28 -24.31
N SER A 439 -8.08 -26.80 -25.18
CA SER A 439 -8.01 -28.24 -25.48
C SER A 439 -7.35 -29.04 -24.35
N TYR A 440 -6.17 -28.61 -23.90
CA TYR A 440 -5.34 -29.36 -22.95
C TYR A 440 -5.84 -29.24 -21.51
N TYR A 441 -6.19 -28.03 -21.05
CA TYR A 441 -6.63 -27.79 -19.66
C TYR A 441 -8.16 -27.72 -19.48
N GLY A 442 -8.93 -27.60 -20.56
CA GLY A 442 -10.39 -27.51 -20.50
C GLY A 442 -10.92 -26.12 -20.10
N TYR A 443 -10.18 -25.04 -20.38
CA TYR A 443 -10.70 -23.68 -20.20
C TYR A 443 -11.71 -23.34 -21.31
N GLN A 444 -12.98 -23.72 -21.11
CA GLN A 444 -14.04 -23.48 -22.11
C GLN A 444 -14.09 -22.02 -22.56
N ASN A 445 -14.11 -21.81 -23.89
CA ASN A 445 -14.20 -20.50 -24.55
C ASN A 445 -13.04 -19.51 -24.26
N ALA A 446 -11.89 -19.98 -23.76
CA ALA A 446 -10.79 -19.09 -23.40
C ALA A 446 -10.33 -18.17 -24.54
N LEU A 447 -10.30 -18.64 -25.80
CA LEU A 447 -9.90 -17.80 -26.93
C LEU A 447 -10.90 -16.67 -27.18
N ALA A 448 -12.20 -16.99 -27.21
CA ALA A 448 -13.25 -16.01 -27.48
C ALA A 448 -13.36 -14.98 -26.34
N GLU A 449 -13.27 -15.44 -25.09
CA GLU A 449 -13.25 -14.60 -23.90
C GLU A 449 -12.03 -13.67 -23.89
N TRP A 450 -10.85 -14.19 -24.21
CA TRP A 450 -9.63 -13.41 -24.34
C TRP A 450 -9.70 -12.38 -25.47
N GLN A 451 -10.27 -12.72 -26.63
CA GLN A 451 -10.50 -11.76 -27.73
C GLN A 451 -11.42 -10.62 -27.30
N GLY A 452 -12.46 -10.90 -26.50
CA GLY A 452 -13.34 -9.88 -25.93
C GLY A 452 -12.62 -8.93 -24.96
N LEU A 453 -11.66 -9.46 -24.18
CA LEU A 453 -10.78 -8.63 -23.33
C LEU A 453 -9.89 -7.70 -24.16
N GLN A 454 -9.34 -8.17 -25.28
CA GLN A 454 -8.49 -7.34 -26.15
C GLN A 454 -9.22 -6.15 -26.80
N GLN A 455 -10.56 -6.16 -26.81
CA GLN A 455 -11.39 -5.09 -27.39
C GLN A 455 -11.73 -3.97 -26.38
N GLN A 456 -11.33 -4.11 -25.11
CA GLN A 456 -11.60 -3.09 -24.09
C GLN A 456 -10.74 -1.84 -24.31
N SER A 457 -11.34 -0.67 -24.06
CA SER A 457 -10.66 0.63 -24.15
C SER A 457 -10.66 1.42 -22.84
N GLU A 458 -11.53 1.05 -21.90
CA GLU A 458 -11.63 1.64 -20.57
C GLU A 458 -10.99 0.70 -19.55
N PHE A 459 -9.96 1.18 -18.84
CA PHE A 459 -9.21 0.41 -17.86
C PHE A 459 -9.12 1.15 -16.52
N PRO A 460 -8.90 0.44 -15.39
CA PRO A 460 -8.79 -1.02 -15.24
C PRO A 460 -10.12 -1.76 -15.45
N VAL A 461 -10.03 -3.06 -15.77
CA VAL A 461 -11.17 -3.98 -15.80
C VAL A 461 -10.98 -5.14 -14.84
N PHE A 462 -12.08 -5.71 -14.34
CA PHE A 462 -12.04 -6.96 -13.59
C PHE A 462 -11.88 -8.13 -14.55
N LEU A 463 -10.80 -8.88 -14.40
CA LEU A 463 -10.48 -9.99 -15.27
C LEU A 463 -11.58 -11.07 -15.26
N GLY A 464 -12.21 -11.32 -14.10
CA GLY A 464 -13.32 -12.27 -13.96
C GLY A 464 -14.61 -11.89 -14.70
N GLN A 465 -14.76 -10.64 -15.17
CA GLN A 465 -15.87 -10.24 -16.04
C GLN A 465 -15.65 -10.63 -17.50
N HIS A 466 -14.39 -10.88 -17.88
CA HIS A 466 -14.01 -11.23 -19.25
C HIS A 466 -13.56 -12.69 -19.38
N LEU A 467 -12.90 -13.25 -18.35
CA LEU A 467 -12.36 -14.61 -18.34
C LEU A 467 -13.05 -15.45 -17.26
N SER A 468 -13.83 -16.43 -17.68
CA SER A 468 -14.76 -17.18 -16.83
C SER A 468 -14.09 -18.03 -15.75
N TRP A 469 -12.80 -18.35 -15.86
CA TRP A 469 -12.07 -19.11 -14.85
C TRP A 469 -11.51 -18.26 -13.72
N VAL A 470 -11.46 -16.93 -13.87
CA VAL A 470 -11.03 -16.00 -12.83
C VAL A 470 -12.22 -15.67 -11.93
N LYS A 471 -12.10 -15.93 -10.63
CA LYS A 471 -13.22 -15.90 -9.67
C LYS A 471 -13.08 -14.86 -8.56
N ASP A 472 -11.99 -14.11 -8.56
CA ASP A 472 -11.67 -13.08 -7.58
C ASP A 472 -11.63 -11.69 -8.22
N GLU A 473 -11.23 -10.69 -7.43
CA GLU A 473 -11.18 -9.28 -7.80
C GLU A 473 -9.90 -8.91 -8.58
N THR A 474 -9.37 -9.84 -9.39
CA THR A 474 -8.18 -9.59 -10.22
C THR A 474 -8.43 -8.45 -11.22
N LEU A 475 -7.59 -7.41 -11.18
CA LEU A 475 -7.60 -6.27 -12.10
C LEU A 475 -6.53 -6.40 -13.18
N VAL A 476 -6.88 -5.94 -14.39
CA VAL A 476 -5.97 -5.83 -15.53
C VAL A 476 -5.93 -4.39 -16.05
N GLU A 477 -4.73 -3.92 -16.38
CA GLU A 477 -4.44 -2.58 -16.89
C GLU A 477 -3.38 -2.62 -18.01
N PRO A 478 -3.33 -1.59 -18.88
CA PRO A 478 -2.23 -1.42 -19.80
C PRO A 478 -0.87 -1.31 -19.09
N ALA A 479 0.14 -2.02 -19.60
CA ALA A 479 1.48 -2.12 -19.02
C ALA A 479 2.15 -0.76 -18.83
N HIS A 480 2.01 0.14 -19.80
CA HIS A 480 2.58 1.49 -19.74
C HIS A 480 2.01 2.33 -18.58
N ILE A 481 0.72 2.16 -18.25
CA ILE A 481 0.09 2.84 -17.10
C ILE A 481 0.71 2.34 -15.78
N CYS A 482 1.07 1.06 -15.73
CA CYS A 482 1.74 0.45 -14.58
C CYS A 482 3.25 0.75 -14.54
N GLY A 483 3.81 1.41 -15.56
CA GLY A 483 5.25 1.64 -15.68
C GLY A 483 6.06 0.42 -16.12
N VAL A 484 5.44 -0.50 -16.84
CA VAL A 484 6.04 -1.76 -17.29
C VAL A 484 6.22 -1.71 -18.81
N VAL A 485 7.44 -1.94 -19.28
CA VAL A 485 7.74 -2.15 -20.71
C VAL A 485 7.64 -3.64 -21.01
N PRO A 486 6.81 -4.10 -21.97
CA PRO A 486 6.83 -5.51 -22.39
C PRO A 486 8.16 -5.85 -23.08
N ILE A 487 8.85 -6.91 -22.62
CA ILE A 487 10.09 -7.41 -23.25
C ILE A 487 9.78 -8.01 -24.62
N ALA A 488 8.71 -8.80 -24.72
CA ALA A 488 8.25 -9.33 -26.00
C ALA A 488 7.26 -8.35 -26.65
N GLN A 489 7.54 -7.97 -27.90
CA GLN A 489 6.74 -7.04 -28.68
C GLN A 489 6.53 -7.60 -30.08
N LYS A 490 5.43 -7.26 -30.74
CA LYS A 490 5.30 -7.55 -32.17
C LYS A 490 6.05 -6.55 -33.03
N GLU A 491 6.60 -7.03 -34.13
CA GLU A 491 7.16 -6.18 -35.19
C GLU A 491 6.04 -5.35 -35.86
N PRO A 492 6.38 -4.24 -36.57
CA PRO A 492 5.38 -3.38 -37.20
C PRO A 492 4.49 -4.08 -38.25
N ASP A 493 4.91 -5.22 -38.78
CA ASP A 493 4.12 -6.06 -39.69
C ASP A 493 3.06 -6.92 -38.97
N GLY A 494 3.11 -7.00 -37.64
CA GLY A 494 2.14 -7.65 -36.76
C GLY A 494 2.22 -9.18 -36.72
N GLU A 495 3.13 -9.82 -37.45
CA GLU A 495 3.22 -11.28 -37.53
C GLU A 495 4.32 -11.86 -36.65
N LYS A 496 5.44 -11.15 -36.50
CA LYS A 496 6.62 -11.66 -35.80
C LYS A 496 6.80 -11.02 -34.43
N TRP A 497 7.31 -11.81 -33.50
CA TRP A 497 7.73 -11.33 -32.18
C TRP A 497 9.20 -10.93 -32.22
N ARG A 498 9.49 -9.75 -31.67
CA ARG A 498 10.83 -9.29 -31.32
C ARG A 498 10.95 -9.21 -29.80
N PHE A 499 12.15 -9.44 -29.29
CA PHE A 499 12.45 -9.30 -27.86
C PHE A 499 13.43 -8.15 -27.66
N LEU A 500 13.08 -7.23 -26.77
CA LEU A 500 13.93 -6.10 -26.43
C LEU A 500 15.25 -6.62 -25.86
N GLN A 501 16.36 -6.12 -26.41
CA GLN A 501 17.67 -6.32 -25.78
C GLN A 501 17.78 -5.43 -24.54
N LEU A 502 18.68 -5.80 -23.63
CA LEU A 502 18.81 -5.16 -22.32
C LEU A 502 18.94 -3.64 -22.38
N GLU A 503 19.80 -3.12 -23.26
CA GLU A 503 20.04 -1.68 -23.42
C GLU A 503 18.78 -0.96 -23.91
N GLU A 504 18.06 -1.55 -24.86
CA GLU A 504 16.78 -1.03 -25.38
C GLU A 504 15.70 -1.08 -24.29
N PHE A 505 15.58 -2.20 -23.57
CA PHE A 505 14.65 -2.36 -22.46
C PHE A 505 14.88 -1.31 -21.36
N GLN A 506 16.13 -1.06 -20.98
CA GLN A 506 16.47 -0.02 -20.01
C GLN A 506 16.13 1.38 -20.53
N GLN A 507 16.43 1.68 -21.79
CA GLN A 507 16.08 2.97 -22.42
C GLN A 507 14.56 3.19 -22.49
N GLU A 508 13.79 2.20 -22.93
CA GLU A 508 12.33 2.29 -22.96
C GLU A 508 11.76 2.44 -21.55
N THR A 509 12.31 1.74 -20.57
CA THR A 509 11.88 1.86 -19.17
C THR A 509 12.14 3.28 -18.65
N MET A 510 13.27 3.91 -18.99
CA MET A 510 13.57 5.31 -18.64
C MET A 510 12.66 6.32 -19.35
N LYS A 511 12.09 5.98 -20.51
CA LYS A 511 11.12 6.86 -21.21
C LYS A 511 9.76 6.88 -20.53
N ILE A 512 9.39 5.83 -19.78
CA ILE A 512 8.11 5.83 -19.06
C ILE A 512 8.18 6.81 -17.89
N LYS A 513 7.46 7.93 -18.02
CA LYS A 513 7.22 8.86 -16.93
C LYS A 513 5.94 8.46 -16.21
N LYS A 514 6.07 7.96 -14.98
CA LYS A 514 4.92 7.95 -14.07
C LYS A 514 4.64 9.40 -13.64
N PRO A 515 3.39 9.85 -13.66
CA PRO A 515 3.03 11.15 -13.11
C PRO A 515 3.40 11.18 -11.62
N PHE A 516 4.25 12.13 -11.23
CA PHE A 516 4.61 12.32 -9.83
C PHE A 516 4.01 13.63 -9.33
N PRO A 517 3.28 13.64 -8.20
CA PRO A 517 2.97 12.51 -7.32
C PRO A 517 1.84 11.60 -7.84
N GLN A 518 1.75 10.37 -7.36
CA GLN A 518 0.53 9.54 -7.45
C GLN A 518 -0.36 9.77 -6.22
N ILE A 519 -1.62 10.11 -6.44
CA ILE A 519 -2.60 10.49 -5.41
C ILE A 519 -3.79 9.53 -5.47
N VAL A 520 -4.12 8.92 -4.32
CA VAL A 520 -5.29 8.05 -4.19
C VAL A 520 -6.44 8.77 -3.49
N VAL A 521 -7.64 8.70 -4.07
CA VAL A 521 -8.89 9.25 -3.53
C VAL A 521 -9.84 8.13 -3.13
N ASP A 522 -10.34 8.11 -1.90
CA ASP A 522 -11.05 6.93 -1.36
C ASP A 522 -12.45 6.62 -1.92
N GLY A 523 -13.08 7.59 -2.58
CA GLY A 523 -14.43 7.53 -3.15
C GLY A 523 -15.57 7.16 -2.19
N VAL A 524 -15.36 7.21 -0.87
CA VAL A 524 -16.36 6.78 0.14
C VAL A 524 -17.66 7.57 0.05
N PHE A 525 -17.57 8.86 -0.24
CA PHE A 525 -18.75 9.70 -0.18
C PHE A 525 -19.77 9.40 -1.30
N PHE A 526 -19.31 8.92 -2.45
CA PHE A 526 -20.19 8.46 -3.53
C PHE A 526 -21.07 7.26 -3.11
N GLN A 527 -20.59 6.43 -2.20
CA GLN A 527 -21.37 5.33 -1.63
C GLN A 527 -22.40 5.80 -0.59
N ILE A 528 -22.02 6.75 0.27
CA ILE A 528 -22.83 7.15 1.43
C ILE A 528 -23.98 8.07 1.01
N SER A 529 -23.72 9.05 0.15
CA SER A 529 -24.73 10.05 -0.23
C SER A 529 -24.41 10.68 -1.59
N ALA A 530 -24.67 9.93 -2.67
CA ALA A 530 -24.34 10.33 -4.04
C ALA A 530 -24.93 11.67 -4.52
N ASN A 531 -26.02 12.14 -3.89
CA ASN A 531 -26.73 13.37 -4.27
C ASN A 531 -26.55 14.52 -3.27
N SER A 532 -25.56 14.47 -2.37
CA SER A 532 -25.32 15.56 -1.41
C SER A 532 -24.33 16.62 -1.93
N GLY A 533 -24.24 17.76 -1.24
CA GLY A 533 -23.27 18.81 -1.54
C GLY A 533 -21.82 18.34 -1.54
N ILE A 534 -21.43 17.39 -0.66
CA ILE A 534 -20.06 16.86 -0.65
C ILE A 534 -19.79 15.99 -1.89
N ALA A 535 -20.78 15.20 -2.33
CA ALA A 535 -20.66 14.43 -3.57
C ALA A 535 -20.53 15.36 -4.77
N GLN A 536 -21.25 16.50 -4.74
CA GLN A 536 -21.13 17.53 -5.75
C GLN A 536 -19.73 18.15 -5.81
N VAL A 537 -19.13 18.47 -4.65
CA VAL A 537 -17.75 18.96 -4.57
C VAL A 537 -16.80 18.00 -5.28
N TRP A 538 -16.83 16.71 -4.93
CA TRP A 538 -15.92 15.73 -5.54
C TRP A 538 -16.19 15.48 -7.01
N LYS A 539 -17.47 15.44 -7.43
CA LYS A 539 -17.81 15.31 -8.84
C LYS A 539 -17.23 16.47 -9.65
N SER A 540 -17.41 17.70 -9.17
CA SER A 540 -16.88 18.90 -9.84
C SER A 540 -15.35 18.94 -9.85
N LEU A 541 -14.68 18.59 -8.75
CA LEU A 541 -13.20 18.50 -8.72
C LEU A 541 -12.68 17.50 -9.77
N LEU A 542 -13.28 16.31 -9.85
CA LEU A 542 -12.90 15.29 -10.82
C LEU A 542 -13.18 15.73 -12.27
N GLU A 543 -14.31 16.41 -12.54
CA GLU A 543 -14.62 16.96 -13.86
C GLU A 543 -13.61 18.01 -14.30
N GLU A 544 -13.21 18.93 -13.41
CA GLU A 544 -12.19 19.95 -13.70
C GLU A 544 -10.81 19.29 -13.94
N TRP A 545 -10.39 18.37 -13.07
CA TRP A 545 -9.10 17.67 -13.18
C TRP A 545 -8.96 16.79 -14.42
N ALA A 546 -10.08 16.26 -14.92
CA ALA A 546 -10.12 15.52 -16.19
C ALA A 546 -9.74 16.39 -17.39
N THR A 547 -9.91 17.71 -17.30
CA THR A 547 -9.68 18.64 -18.43
C THR A 547 -8.36 19.39 -18.35
N ASN A 548 -7.76 19.52 -17.15
CA ASN A 548 -6.54 20.30 -16.93
C ASN A 548 -5.25 19.45 -16.78
N GLY A 549 -5.36 18.13 -16.97
CA GLY A 549 -4.24 17.18 -16.90
C GLY A 549 -3.88 16.70 -15.49
N PHE A 550 -4.49 17.26 -14.44
CA PHE A 550 -4.24 16.78 -13.07
C PHE A 550 -4.75 15.35 -12.83
N ALA A 551 -5.72 14.88 -13.62
CA ALA A 551 -6.22 13.50 -13.59
C ALA A 551 -5.13 12.43 -13.74
N ASP A 552 -4.02 12.74 -14.41
CA ASP A 552 -2.87 11.83 -14.57
C ASP A 552 -2.24 11.47 -13.20
N HIS A 553 -2.36 12.36 -12.21
CA HIS A 553 -1.89 12.12 -10.85
C HIS A 553 -2.88 11.32 -10.00
N VAL A 554 -4.14 11.21 -10.41
CA VAL A 554 -5.23 10.76 -9.53
C VAL A 554 -5.69 9.34 -9.85
N ILE A 555 -5.93 8.55 -8.80
CA ILE A 555 -6.61 7.26 -8.85
C ILE A 555 -7.78 7.28 -7.86
N VAL A 556 -9.00 7.16 -8.35
CA VAL A 556 -10.21 7.16 -7.51
C VAL A 556 -10.60 5.73 -7.16
N LEU A 557 -10.76 5.42 -5.88
CA LEU A 557 -11.26 4.13 -5.43
C LEU A 557 -12.77 4.08 -5.61
N ASP A 558 -13.23 3.15 -6.47
CA ASP A 558 -14.65 2.98 -6.75
C ASP A 558 -15.26 1.97 -5.77
N ARG A 559 -15.84 2.52 -4.71
CA ARG A 559 -16.44 1.78 -3.59
C ARG A 559 -17.76 1.16 -4.01
N ALA A 560 -17.76 -0.16 -4.25
CA ALA A 560 -18.95 -0.92 -4.65
C ALA A 560 -19.64 -0.41 -5.92
N GLY A 561 -18.88 0.16 -6.88
CA GLY A 561 -19.42 0.63 -8.15
C GLY A 561 -20.23 1.93 -8.05
N THR A 562 -19.97 2.76 -7.04
CA THR A 562 -20.75 3.96 -6.74
C THR A 562 -20.11 5.25 -7.27
N ALA A 563 -18.83 5.24 -7.64
CA ALA A 563 -18.16 6.43 -8.15
C ALA A 563 -18.75 6.85 -9.52
N PRO A 564 -18.91 8.16 -9.80
CA PRO A 564 -19.33 8.64 -11.10
C PRO A 564 -18.30 8.24 -12.16
N ARG A 565 -18.73 7.97 -13.40
CA ARG A 565 -17.83 7.68 -14.52
C ARG A 565 -17.52 8.97 -15.28
N ILE A 566 -16.39 9.58 -14.95
CA ILE A 566 -15.93 10.81 -15.59
C ILE A 566 -14.81 10.42 -16.57
N PRO A 567 -14.95 10.73 -17.88
CA PRO A 567 -13.91 10.47 -18.87
C PRO A 567 -12.58 11.10 -18.45
N GLY A 568 -11.48 10.37 -18.60
CA GLY A 568 -10.14 10.82 -18.22
C GLY A 568 -9.74 10.54 -16.76
N ILE A 569 -10.67 10.14 -15.89
CA ILE A 569 -10.36 9.73 -14.52
C ILE A 569 -10.09 8.22 -14.44
N ARG A 570 -9.01 7.84 -13.74
CA ARG A 570 -8.67 6.45 -13.46
C ARG A 570 -9.40 5.97 -12.20
N TYR A 571 -10.13 4.86 -12.30
CA TYR A 571 -10.88 4.28 -11.19
C TYR A 571 -10.31 2.92 -10.79
N ARG A 572 -10.15 2.63 -9.49
CA ARG A 572 -9.80 1.31 -8.99
C ARG A 572 -10.97 0.74 -8.20
N PRO A 573 -11.68 -0.27 -8.70
CA PRO A 573 -12.76 -0.91 -7.96
C PRO A 573 -12.30 -1.46 -6.60
N VAL A 574 -13.12 -1.27 -5.58
CA VAL A 574 -12.87 -1.79 -4.22
C VAL A 574 -14.20 -2.13 -3.53
N ARG A 575 -14.13 -3.02 -2.54
CA ARG A 575 -15.27 -3.28 -1.66
C ARG A 575 -15.81 -1.99 -1.01
N GLY A 576 -17.12 -1.98 -0.78
CA GLY A 576 -17.79 -0.87 -0.13
C GLY A 576 -17.27 -0.61 1.29
N TYR A 577 -17.23 0.67 1.68
CA TYR A 577 -16.86 1.12 3.00
C TYR A 577 -17.89 0.71 4.05
N ASN A 578 -17.42 0.33 5.24
CA ASN A 578 -18.27 -0.14 6.33
C ASN A 578 -17.73 0.34 7.69
N TYR A 579 -18.53 1.16 8.39
CA TYR A 579 -18.19 1.69 9.71
C TYR A 579 -17.94 0.64 10.82
N SER A 580 -18.34 -0.62 10.61
CA SER A 580 -18.02 -1.71 11.53
C SER A 580 -16.64 -2.36 11.28
N LYS A 581 -15.97 -2.00 10.18
CA LYS A 581 -14.70 -2.60 9.71
C LYS A 581 -13.64 -1.56 9.35
N THR A 582 -13.64 -0.41 10.02
CA THR A 582 -12.77 0.72 9.66
C THR A 582 -11.28 0.41 9.80
N GLY A 583 -10.85 -0.40 10.76
CA GLY A 583 -9.44 -0.82 10.89
C GLY A 583 -9.00 -1.68 9.70
N ALA A 584 -9.84 -2.66 9.31
CA ALA A 584 -9.57 -3.49 8.13
C ALA A 584 -9.67 -2.70 6.81
N ASP A 585 -10.39 -1.58 6.80
CA ASP A 585 -10.40 -0.66 5.67
C ASP A 585 -9.10 0.14 5.56
N ALA A 586 -8.53 0.60 6.67
CA ALA A 586 -7.22 1.26 6.68
C ALA A 586 -6.10 0.33 6.17
N ASP A 587 -6.11 -0.95 6.55
CA ASP A 587 -5.19 -1.96 6.01
C ASP A 587 -5.37 -2.15 4.50
N LEU A 588 -6.61 -2.17 4.02
CA LEU A 588 -6.91 -2.25 2.58
C LEU A 588 -6.36 -1.01 1.87
N LEU A 589 -6.67 0.19 2.37
CA LEU A 589 -6.20 1.45 1.81
C LEU A 589 -4.67 1.50 1.72
N GLN A 590 -3.96 1.05 2.77
CA GLN A 590 -2.49 1.00 2.73
C GLN A 590 -1.98 0.06 1.66
N LYS A 591 -2.53 -1.15 1.56
CA LYS A 591 -2.13 -2.11 0.50
C LYS A 591 -2.32 -1.53 -0.89
N ILE A 592 -3.40 -0.77 -1.10
CA ILE A 592 -3.67 -0.11 -2.37
C ILE A 592 -2.67 1.00 -2.64
N CYS A 593 -2.34 1.81 -1.62
CA CYS A 593 -1.34 2.85 -1.73
C CYS A 593 0.04 2.25 -2.08
N ASP A 594 0.44 1.17 -1.42
CA ASP A 594 1.68 0.45 -1.72
C ASP A 594 1.68 -0.13 -3.15
N GLU A 595 0.59 -0.80 -3.54
CA GLU A 595 0.41 -1.38 -4.89
C GLU A 595 0.52 -0.31 -5.98
N LYS A 596 -0.06 0.87 -5.77
CA LYS A 596 -0.07 1.96 -6.75
C LYS A 596 1.12 2.90 -6.64
N GLY A 597 2.00 2.70 -5.66
CA GLY A 597 3.10 3.63 -5.37
C GLY A 597 2.60 5.03 -5.07
N ALA A 598 1.54 5.14 -4.26
CA ALA A 598 0.91 6.41 -3.93
C ALA A 598 1.82 7.24 -3.00
N ASP A 599 2.12 8.46 -3.41
CA ASP A 599 2.86 9.44 -2.61
C ASP A 599 1.94 10.14 -1.60
N LEU A 600 0.65 10.21 -1.89
CA LEU A 600 -0.33 10.92 -1.07
C LEU A 600 -1.72 10.27 -1.16
N PHE A 601 -2.46 10.39 -0.08
CA PHE A 601 -3.85 9.98 0.01
C PHE A 601 -4.76 11.16 0.36
N ILE A 602 -5.96 11.21 -0.21
CA ILE A 602 -7.00 12.14 0.25
C ILE A 602 -8.33 11.41 0.36
N SER A 603 -9.04 11.66 1.47
CA SER A 603 -10.34 11.06 1.69
C SER A 603 -11.47 12.01 1.27
N SER A 604 -12.47 11.46 0.60
CA SER A 604 -13.75 12.12 0.38
C SER A 604 -14.67 12.10 1.59
N TYR A 605 -14.45 11.19 2.55
CA TYR A 605 -15.23 11.13 3.79
C TYR A 605 -14.51 10.42 4.95
N TYR A 606 -13.42 11.05 5.39
CA TYR A 606 -12.71 10.79 6.65
C TYR A 606 -12.05 9.42 6.84
N THR A 607 -11.66 8.72 5.78
CA THR A 607 -10.78 7.54 5.89
C THR A 607 -9.31 7.92 5.86
N ALA A 608 -8.44 7.02 6.31
CA ALA A 608 -7.00 7.19 6.26
C ALA A 608 -6.30 5.82 6.13
N PRO A 609 -5.17 5.74 5.39
CA PRO A 609 -4.32 4.56 5.31
C PRO A 609 -3.47 4.42 6.59
N LEU A 610 -2.51 3.49 6.61
CA LEU A 610 -1.69 3.22 7.81
C LEU A 610 -0.42 4.08 7.89
N SER A 611 0.19 4.39 6.75
CA SER A 611 1.50 5.04 6.68
C SER A 611 1.64 6.01 5.51
N THR A 612 0.85 5.85 4.43
CA THR A 612 0.87 6.82 3.32
C THR A 612 0.35 8.17 3.82
N PRO A 613 1.11 9.28 3.66
CA PRO A 613 0.68 10.60 4.11
C PRO A 613 -0.69 10.99 3.54
N SER A 614 -1.47 11.79 4.28
CA SER A 614 -2.80 12.19 3.81
C SER A 614 -3.10 13.68 3.92
N VAL A 615 -4.01 14.16 3.09
CA VAL A 615 -4.67 15.47 3.24
C VAL A 615 -6.09 15.26 3.75
N PHE A 616 -6.50 16.08 4.72
CA PHE A 616 -7.87 16.08 5.24
C PHE A 616 -8.66 17.26 4.66
N MET A 617 -9.82 17.00 4.07
CA MET A 617 -10.75 18.04 3.62
C MET A 617 -11.90 18.18 4.63
N ALA A 618 -11.99 19.33 5.29
CA ALA A 618 -13.05 19.68 6.21
C ALA A 618 -14.19 20.38 5.47
N TYR A 619 -15.36 19.74 5.44
CA TYR A 619 -16.57 20.35 4.89
C TYR A 619 -17.28 21.23 5.93
N ASP A 620 -17.21 20.84 7.20
CA ASP A 620 -17.82 21.56 8.32
C ASP A 620 -17.23 21.08 9.66
N MET A 621 -17.58 21.79 10.72
CA MET A 621 -17.36 21.39 12.12
C MET A 621 -18.69 21.28 12.89
N ILE A 622 -19.79 20.96 12.20
CA ILE A 622 -21.14 20.92 12.77
C ILE A 622 -21.21 20.01 14.01
N PRO A 623 -20.76 18.73 13.96
CA PRO A 623 -20.86 17.84 15.11
C PRO A 623 -20.16 18.39 16.35
N GLU A 624 -19.00 19.03 16.17
CA GLU A 624 -18.22 19.65 17.24
C GLU A 624 -18.93 20.90 17.79
N VAL A 625 -19.43 21.77 16.91
CA VAL A 625 -20.10 23.03 17.28
C VAL A 625 -21.41 22.80 18.02
N ILE A 626 -22.24 21.86 17.57
CA ILE A 626 -23.55 21.59 18.20
C ILE A 626 -23.45 20.61 19.38
N GLY A 627 -22.25 20.15 19.73
CA GLY A 627 -22.01 19.18 20.80
C GLY A 627 -22.71 17.84 20.54
N ALA A 628 -22.57 17.30 19.33
CA ALA A 628 -23.04 15.96 18.99
C ALA A 628 -22.27 14.86 19.76
N ASN A 629 -22.76 13.62 19.73
CA ASN A 629 -22.06 12.51 20.36
C ASN A 629 -20.86 12.06 19.51
N LEU A 630 -19.69 12.66 19.74
CA LEU A 630 -18.45 12.37 19.00
C LEU A 630 -17.91 10.94 19.20
N LYS A 631 -18.59 10.10 20.00
CA LYS A 631 -18.24 8.67 20.17
C LYS A 631 -18.82 7.78 19.07
N GLU A 632 -19.69 8.30 18.21
CA GLU A 632 -20.20 7.60 17.04
C GLU A 632 -19.08 7.30 16.03
N ALA A 633 -19.23 6.23 15.27
CA ALA A 633 -18.16 5.74 14.39
C ALA A 633 -17.73 6.79 13.35
N GLY A 634 -18.67 7.49 12.71
CA GLY A 634 -18.36 8.53 11.72
C GLY A 634 -17.52 9.67 12.27
N TRP A 635 -17.87 10.19 13.46
CA TRP A 635 -17.15 11.30 14.07
C TRP A 635 -15.80 10.89 14.65
N LYS A 636 -15.67 9.64 15.12
CA LYS A 636 -14.35 9.07 15.44
C LYS A 636 -13.44 9.02 14.23
N GLU A 637 -13.93 8.54 13.09
CA GLU A 637 -13.13 8.48 11.86
C GLU A 637 -12.80 9.89 11.35
N LYS A 638 -13.71 10.88 11.48
CA LYS A 638 -13.41 12.31 11.27
C LYS A 638 -12.19 12.74 12.08
N HIS A 639 -12.21 12.50 13.39
CA HIS A 639 -11.12 12.90 14.30
C HIS A 639 -9.83 12.17 13.97
N TYR A 640 -9.90 10.89 13.63
CA TYR A 640 -8.72 10.14 13.18
C TYR A 640 -8.14 10.65 11.86
N GLY A 641 -8.98 11.01 10.90
CA GLY A 641 -8.55 11.63 9.64
C GLY A 641 -7.86 12.97 9.88
N VAL A 642 -8.35 13.78 10.83
CA VAL A 642 -7.69 15.03 11.24
C VAL A 642 -6.32 14.76 11.85
N LEU A 643 -6.21 13.78 12.75
CA LEU A 643 -4.96 13.44 13.45
C LEU A 643 -3.90 12.83 12.53
N HIS A 644 -4.32 12.10 11.49
CA HIS A 644 -3.43 11.47 10.52
C HIS A 644 -2.91 12.44 9.46
N ALA A 645 -3.64 13.53 9.18
CA ALA A 645 -3.35 14.38 8.04
C ALA A 645 -2.08 15.22 8.19
N SER A 646 -1.34 15.34 7.09
CA SER A 646 -0.16 16.19 6.96
C SER A 646 -0.53 17.65 6.67
N ARG A 647 -1.65 17.87 5.97
CA ARG A 647 -2.24 19.19 5.66
C ARG A 647 -3.77 19.13 5.63
N TYR A 648 -4.38 20.31 5.71
CA TYR A 648 -5.82 20.48 5.83
C TYR A 648 -6.34 21.42 4.74
N ILE A 649 -7.44 21.03 4.13
CA ILE A 649 -8.22 21.88 3.22
C ILE A 649 -9.56 22.14 3.88
N THR A 650 -10.06 23.37 3.90
CA THR A 650 -11.43 23.67 4.34
C THR A 650 -12.20 24.35 3.23
N ILE A 651 -13.53 24.19 3.21
CA ILE A 651 -14.37 24.83 2.17
C ILE A 651 -14.78 26.27 2.51
N SER A 652 -14.43 26.74 3.71
CA SER A 652 -14.68 28.11 4.18
C SER A 652 -13.68 28.55 5.23
N GLU A 653 -13.54 29.87 5.40
CA GLU A 653 -12.77 30.50 6.47
C GLU A 653 -13.38 30.20 7.84
N ASN A 654 -14.70 30.19 7.97
CA ASN A 654 -15.34 29.79 9.23
C ASN A 654 -14.96 28.35 9.61
N THR A 655 -14.99 27.42 8.65
CA THR A 655 -14.62 26.02 8.92
C THR A 655 -13.13 25.89 9.27
N ALA A 656 -12.25 26.70 8.68
CA ALA A 656 -10.84 26.76 9.08
C ALA A 656 -10.66 27.20 10.53
N GLN A 657 -11.36 28.26 10.94
CA GLN A 657 -11.31 28.77 12.30
C GLN A 657 -11.84 27.74 13.30
N ASP A 658 -12.96 27.09 13.01
CA ASP A 658 -13.50 26.05 13.88
C ASP A 658 -12.59 24.81 13.92
N LEU A 659 -11.98 24.40 12.80
CA LEU A 659 -11.02 23.30 12.78
C LEU A 659 -9.86 23.58 13.75
N ILE A 660 -9.25 24.76 13.67
CA ILE A 660 -8.15 25.18 14.57
C ILE A 660 -8.63 25.26 16.02
N LYS A 661 -9.84 25.79 16.25
CA LYS A 661 -10.42 25.90 17.59
C LYS A 661 -10.63 24.54 18.26
N PHE A 662 -11.13 23.54 17.53
CA PHE A 662 -11.36 22.18 18.07
C PHE A 662 -10.10 21.32 18.07
N PHE A 663 -9.13 21.62 17.21
CA PHE A 663 -7.84 20.93 17.12
C PHE A 663 -6.67 21.92 17.19
N PRO A 664 -6.38 22.49 18.38
CA PRO A 664 -5.42 23.60 18.55
C PRO A 664 -3.96 23.22 18.31
N HIS A 665 -3.66 21.94 18.07
CA HIS A 665 -2.34 21.47 17.65
C HIS A 665 -2.11 21.65 16.14
N ILE A 666 -3.17 21.92 15.38
CA ILE A 666 -3.08 22.23 13.95
C ILE A 666 -2.59 23.66 13.82
N SER A 667 -1.45 23.81 13.15
CA SER A 667 -0.91 25.13 12.87
C SER A 667 -1.64 25.79 11.70
N PRO A 668 -2.02 27.08 11.79
CA PRO A 668 -2.82 27.75 10.75
C PRO A 668 -2.20 27.70 9.35
N GLU A 669 -0.87 27.69 9.20
CA GLU A 669 -0.18 27.61 7.91
C GLU A 669 -0.33 26.26 7.20
N LYS A 670 -0.81 25.23 7.90
CA LYS A 670 -1.16 23.93 7.30
C LYS A 670 -2.59 23.86 6.80
N VAL A 671 -3.38 24.91 7.01
CA VAL A 671 -4.78 24.99 6.62
C VAL A 671 -4.92 25.90 5.40
N THR A 672 -5.49 25.37 4.32
CA THR A 672 -5.78 26.14 3.10
C THR A 672 -7.28 26.16 2.86
N VAL A 673 -7.85 27.34 2.64
CA VAL A 673 -9.25 27.49 2.28
C VAL A 673 -9.41 27.36 0.77
N ALA A 674 -10.29 26.46 0.34
CA ALA A 674 -10.68 26.25 -1.05
C ALA A 674 -12.21 26.34 -1.14
N HIS A 675 -12.72 27.55 -1.38
CA HIS A 675 -14.16 27.80 -1.49
C HIS A 675 -14.81 26.95 -2.59
N CYS A 676 -16.02 26.47 -2.35
CA CYS A 676 -16.77 25.73 -3.36
C CYS A 676 -17.12 26.62 -4.57
N GLY A 677 -17.30 25.98 -5.73
CA GLY A 677 -17.76 26.65 -6.95
C GLY A 677 -19.27 26.61 -7.16
N ILE A 678 -19.70 27.16 -8.29
CA ILE A 678 -21.09 27.16 -8.74
C ILE A 678 -21.15 26.42 -10.08
N LYS A 679 -22.15 25.53 -10.25
CA LYS A 679 -22.36 24.87 -11.56
C LYS A 679 -22.77 25.91 -12.60
N ASN A 680 -22.23 25.78 -13.81
CA ASN A 680 -22.57 26.65 -14.94
C ASN A 680 -24.07 26.64 -15.32
N ILE A 681 -24.83 25.61 -14.91
CA ILE A 681 -26.27 25.56 -15.14
C ILE A 681 -27.03 26.64 -14.38
N PHE A 682 -26.55 27.03 -13.19
CA PHE A 682 -27.18 28.06 -12.37
C PHE A 682 -26.91 29.44 -12.96
N SER A 683 -27.94 29.96 -13.58
CA SER A 683 -27.98 31.23 -14.31
C SER A 683 -29.44 31.68 -14.37
N PRO A 684 -29.74 32.95 -14.67
CA PRO A 684 -31.13 33.40 -14.78
C PRO A 684 -31.92 32.59 -15.82
N ALA A 685 -33.10 32.10 -15.45
CA ALA A 685 -34.05 31.46 -16.36
C ALA A 685 -34.91 32.51 -17.09
N SER A 686 -35.50 32.13 -18.23
CA SER A 686 -36.45 33.00 -18.94
C SER A 686 -37.81 33.02 -18.24
N ASP A 687 -38.61 34.07 -18.48
CA ASP A 687 -39.97 34.15 -17.94
C ASP A 687 -40.86 32.98 -18.43
N ASP A 688 -40.63 32.50 -19.65
CA ASP A 688 -41.34 31.34 -20.21
C ASP A 688 -41.01 30.06 -19.44
N ASP A 689 -39.72 29.81 -19.16
CA ASP A 689 -39.29 28.66 -18.34
C ASP A 689 -39.90 28.73 -16.93
N ILE A 690 -39.92 29.92 -16.31
CA ILE A 690 -40.52 30.13 -14.99
C ILE A 690 -42.03 29.85 -15.01
N ASN A 691 -42.74 30.29 -16.06
CA ASN A 691 -44.17 30.03 -16.22
C ASN A 691 -44.45 28.55 -16.46
N GLU A 692 -43.61 27.86 -17.26
CA GLU A 692 -43.71 26.42 -17.48
C GLU A 692 -43.47 25.64 -16.18
N PHE A 693 -42.43 25.99 -15.41
CA PHE A 693 -42.17 25.39 -14.09
C PHE A 693 -43.36 25.58 -13.15
N LYS A 694 -43.93 26.79 -13.09
CA LYS A 694 -45.11 27.07 -12.27
C LYS A 694 -46.31 26.21 -12.68
N ALA A 695 -46.55 26.03 -13.98
CA ALA A 695 -47.60 25.16 -14.48
C ALA A 695 -47.31 23.67 -14.16
N LYS A 696 -46.08 23.21 -14.40
CA LYS A 696 -45.61 21.83 -14.18
C LYS A 696 -45.77 21.39 -12.73
N PHE A 697 -45.43 22.24 -11.77
CA PHE A 697 -45.50 21.93 -10.34
C PHE A 697 -46.70 22.56 -9.62
N ASN A 698 -47.62 23.17 -10.35
CA ASN A 698 -48.82 23.84 -9.83
C ASN A 698 -48.51 24.94 -8.78
N VAL A 699 -47.45 25.70 -9.03
CA VAL A 699 -47.05 26.85 -8.21
C VAL A 699 -47.90 28.06 -8.60
N THR A 700 -48.99 28.27 -7.88
CA THR A 700 -50.02 29.27 -8.21
C THR A 700 -49.83 30.64 -7.55
N LYS A 701 -48.88 30.75 -6.60
CA LYS A 701 -48.60 31.96 -5.84
C LYS A 701 -47.14 32.37 -5.98
N PRO A 702 -46.81 33.67 -5.83
CA PRO A 702 -45.44 34.08 -5.53
C PRO A 702 -44.91 33.28 -4.33
N TYR A 703 -43.67 32.81 -4.37
CA TYR A 703 -43.18 31.86 -3.38
C TYR A 703 -41.81 32.21 -2.82
N ILE A 704 -41.64 31.78 -1.58
CA ILE A 704 -40.39 31.76 -0.85
C ILE A 704 -39.77 30.38 -1.04
N LEU A 705 -38.46 30.33 -1.27
CA LEU A 705 -37.74 29.07 -1.48
C LEU A 705 -36.95 28.67 -0.22
N LEU A 706 -37.01 27.39 0.13
CA LEU A 706 -36.14 26.71 1.09
C LEU A 706 -35.43 25.56 0.37
N VAL A 707 -34.10 25.51 0.45
CA VAL A 707 -33.31 24.44 -0.20
C VAL A 707 -32.44 23.74 0.84
N GLY A 708 -32.49 22.41 0.84
CA GLY A 708 -31.76 21.55 1.75
C GLY A 708 -32.64 20.93 2.83
N GLU A 709 -31.99 20.29 3.80
CA GLU A 709 -32.68 19.74 4.96
C GLU A 709 -33.12 20.88 5.90
N ARG A 710 -34.33 20.76 6.46
CA ARG A 710 -35.05 21.90 7.06
C ARG A 710 -34.79 22.06 8.55
N THR A 711 -34.55 20.97 9.27
CA THR A 711 -34.46 20.98 10.73
C THR A 711 -33.02 20.87 11.21
N GLY A 712 -32.26 19.90 10.74
CA GLY A 712 -30.91 19.59 11.17
C GLY A 712 -30.91 18.76 12.45
N VAL A 713 -29.79 18.08 12.70
CA VAL A 713 -29.54 17.48 14.01
C VAL A 713 -29.55 18.59 15.07
N LYS A 714 -30.41 18.46 16.09
CA LYS A 714 -30.64 19.50 17.12
C LYS A 714 -31.14 20.85 16.59
N GLY A 715 -31.72 20.92 15.39
CA GLY A 715 -32.41 22.13 14.92
C GLY A 715 -31.52 23.19 14.25
N TYR A 716 -30.27 22.88 13.89
CA TYR A 716 -29.32 23.89 13.40
C TYR A 716 -29.70 24.53 12.05
N LYS A 717 -30.50 23.87 11.20
CA LYS A 717 -30.98 24.44 9.92
C LYS A 717 -32.12 25.44 10.11
N ASN A 718 -32.84 25.31 11.23
CA ASN A 718 -33.71 26.33 11.80
C ASN A 718 -34.85 26.83 10.88
N ALA A 719 -35.40 25.99 9.99
CA ALA A 719 -36.56 26.35 9.17
C ALA A 719 -37.79 26.77 10.02
N ILE A 720 -37.88 26.29 11.26
CA ILE A 720 -38.92 26.68 12.23
C ILE A 720 -39.00 28.21 12.42
N PHE A 721 -37.87 28.91 12.32
CA PHE A 721 -37.81 30.37 12.39
C PHE A 721 -38.63 31.03 11.28
N LEU A 722 -38.50 30.55 10.03
CA LEU A 722 -39.30 31.02 8.90
C LEU A 722 -40.79 30.76 9.13
N PHE A 723 -41.17 29.53 9.47
CA PHE A 723 -42.59 29.19 9.63
C PHE A 723 -43.25 29.94 10.79
N ARG A 724 -42.51 30.25 11.87
CA ARG A 724 -42.99 31.14 12.93
C ARG A 724 -43.23 32.56 12.41
N ALA A 725 -42.31 33.10 11.61
CA ALA A 725 -42.47 34.43 11.02
C ALA A 725 -43.68 34.48 10.06
N LEU A 726 -43.81 33.49 9.17
CA LEU A 726 -44.94 33.39 8.23
C LEU A 726 -46.28 33.25 8.95
N SER A 727 -46.34 32.53 10.08
CA SER A 727 -47.58 32.40 10.87
C SER A 727 -48.12 33.74 11.41
N LYS A 728 -47.25 34.76 11.50
CA LYS A 728 -47.56 36.11 11.99
C LYS A 728 -47.82 37.13 10.88
N LEU A 729 -47.58 36.79 9.62
CA LEU A 729 -47.90 37.66 8.49
C LEU A 729 -49.42 37.81 8.34
N VAL A 730 -49.88 39.06 8.16
CA VAL A 730 -51.30 39.38 7.98
C VAL A 730 -51.82 38.87 6.63
N ASP A 731 -50.95 38.90 5.63
CA ASP A 731 -51.13 38.54 4.23
C ASP A 731 -50.52 37.16 3.90
N LYS A 732 -50.33 36.29 4.89
CA LYS A 732 -49.68 34.96 4.71
C LYS A 732 -50.30 34.05 3.64
N GLN A 733 -51.54 34.32 3.22
CA GLN A 733 -52.22 33.59 2.16
C GLN A 733 -51.78 34.02 0.75
N GLU A 734 -51.09 35.15 0.58
CA GLU A 734 -50.64 35.66 -0.72
C GLU A 734 -49.36 34.97 -1.20
N PHE A 735 -48.63 34.32 -0.29
CA PHE A 735 -47.36 33.65 -0.57
C PHE A 735 -47.47 32.13 -0.48
N GLY A 736 -46.63 31.45 -1.26
CA GLY A 736 -46.31 30.02 -1.10
C GLY A 736 -44.93 29.81 -0.49
N VAL A 737 -44.68 28.59 0.00
CA VAL A 737 -43.34 28.12 0.38
C VAL A 737 -43.03 26.87 -0.43
N VAL A 738 -41.96 26.93 -1.22
CA VAL A 738 -41.43 25.79 -1.96
C VAL A 738 -40.22 25.27 -1.20
N CYS A 739 -40.27 24.02 -0.74
CA CYS A 739 -39.19 23.32 -0.07
C CYS A 739 -38.57 22.31 -1.03
N VAL A 740 -37.26 22.34 -1.19
CA VAL A 740 -36.51 21.42 -2.05
C VAL A 740 -35.49 20.67 -1.20
N GLY A 741 -35.51 19.34 -1.26
CA GLY A 741 -34.69 18.48 -0.41
C GLY A 741 -35.32 18.17 0.96
N GLY A 742 -34.58 17.50 1.84
CA GLY A 742 -35.08 17.03 3.14
C GLY A 742 -36.05 15.85 3.03
N THR A 743 -36.95 15.70 4.00
CA THR A 743 -38.00 14.66 3.95
C THR A 743 -39.05 14.98 2.88
N PRO A 744 -39.70 13.98 2.25
CA PRO A 744 -40.72 14.20 1.22
C PRO A 744 -41.96 14.98 1.69
N GLU A 745 -42.21 14.96 2.99
CA GLU A 745 -43.29 15.70 3.64
C GLU A 745 -42.71 16.79 4.53
N LEU A 746 -43.51 17.83 4.75
CA LEU A 746 -43.19 18.90 5.69
C LEU A 746 -43.23 18.35 7.12
N GLU A 747 -42.23 18.69 7.93
CA GLU A 747 -42.12 18.19 9.29
C GLU A 747 -43.33 18.64 10.13
N PRO A 748 -43.83 17.82 11.07
CA PRO A 748 -45.07 18.10 11.80
C PRO A 748 -45.07 19.47 12.52
N GLU A 749 -43.93 19.87 13.06
CA GLU A 749 -43.76 21.16 13.73
C GLU A 749 -43.83 22.37 12.78
N LEU A 750 -43.39 22.20 11.52
CA LEU A 750 -43.50 23.23 10.49
C LEU A 750 -44.92 23.27 9.93
N ALA A 751 -45.53 22.09 9.69
CA ALA A 751 -46.91 21.97 9.22
C ALA A 751 -47.92 22.62 10.18
N ALA A 752 -47.71 22.49 11.50
CA ALA A 752 -48.53 23.14 12.51
C ALA A 752 -48.51 24.68 12.43
N LEU A 753 -47.42 25.27 11.93
CA LEU A 753 -47.26 26.71 11.74
C LEU A 753 -47.63 27.18 10.33
N ALA A 754 -47.76 26.24 9.39
CA ALA A 754 -48.11 26.49 8.00
C ALA A 754 -49.62 26.67 7.76
N GLU A 755 -50.45 26.77 8.81
CA GLU A 755 -51.89 26.91 8.65
C GLU A 755 -52.26 28.17 7.85
N GLY A 756 -52.92 27.97 6.72
CA GLY A 756 -53.29 29.02 5.76
C GLY A 756 -52.20 29.40 4.77
N ILE A 757 -51.03 28.73 4.78
CA ILE A 757 -49.92 28.96 3.86
C ILE A 757 -49.87 27.82 2.85
N THR A 758 -49.69 28.13 1.57
CA THR A 758 -49.53 27.10 0.54
C THR A 758 -48.10 26.56 0.58
N THR A 759 -47.90 25.34 1.07
CA THR A 759 -46.57 24.70 1.14
C THR A 759 -46.44 23.57 0.13
N MET A 760 -45.31 23.50 -0.57
CA MET A 760 -44.97 22.43 -1.51
C MET A 760 -43.60 21.87 -1.18
N VAL A 761 -43.47 20.55 -1.15
CA VAL A 761 -42.17 19.86 -1.05
C VAL A 761 -41.91 19.21 -2.41
N LEU A 762 -40.92 19.71 -3.14
CA LEU A 762 -40.67 19.32 -4.53
C LEU A 762 -39.31 18.63 -4.68
N PRO A 763 -39.25 17.45 -5.32
CA PRO A 763 -38.00 16.85 -5.76
C PRO A 763 -37.60 17.48 -7.10
N LEU A 764 -36.68 18.44 -7.09
CA LEU A 764 -36.25 19.15 -8.30
C LEU A 764 -34.92 18.58 -8.84
N SER A 765 -34.79 18.53 -10.16
CA SER A 765 -33.47 18.40 -10.82
C SER A 765 -32.72 19.72 -10.75
N ASP A 766 -31.44 19.76 -11.13
CA ASP A 766 -30.68 21.02 -11.19
C ASP A 766 -31.31 22.02 -12.18
N GLU A 767 -31.85 21.55 -13.31
CA GLU A 767 -32.57 22.36 -14.30
C GLU A 767 -33.83 22.99 -13.68
N ASP A 768 -34.65 22.19 -13.01
CA ASP A 768 -35.87 22.69 -12.36
C ASP A 768 -35.52 23.60 -11.18
N LEU A 769 -34.45 23.29 -10.43
CA LEU A 769 -33.99 24.08 -9.29
C LEU A 769 -33.46 25.46 -9.72
N LYS A 770 -32.72 25.53 -10.83
CA LYS A 770 -32.33 26.80 -11.47
C LYS A 770 -33.55 27.70 -11.73
N VAL A 771 -34.60 27.12 -12.31
CA VAL A 771 -35.85 27.85 -12.60
C VAL A 771 -36.57 28.24 -11.32
N ALA A 772 -36.58 27.35 -10.31
CA ALA A 772 -37.14 27.63 -8.99
C ALA A 772 -36.44 28.80 -8.28
N TYR A 773 -35.10 28.88 -8.35
CA TYR A 773 -34.38 30.04 -7.84
C TYR A 773 -34.79 31.32 -8.60
N SER A 774 -34.74 31.29 -9.93
CA SER A 774 -35.01 32.45 -10.79
C SER A 774 -36.43 33.02 -10.58
N GLY A 775 -37.41 32.15 -10.30
CA GLY A 775 -38.81 32.50 -10.11
C GLY A 775 -39.22 32.83 -8.67
N ALA A 776 -38.35 32.63 -7.68
CA ALA A 776 -38.65 32.87 -6.27
C ALA A 776 -38.62 34.36 -5.91
N ILE A 777 -39.37 34.74 -4.88
CA ILE A 777 -39.27 36.08 -4.26
C ILE A 777 -37.88 36.23 -3.62
N ALA A 778 -37.51 35.23 -2.82
CA ALA A 778 -36.22 35.11 -2.19
C ALA A 778 -35.97 33.65 -1.76
N LEU A 779 -34.70 33.28 -1.69
CA LEU A 779 -34.22 32.13 -0.93
C LEU A 779 -34.07 32.54 0.53
N ILE A 780 -34.59 31.73 1.46
CA ILE A 780 -34.34 31.91 2.90
C ILE A 780 -33.40 30.80 3.38
N VAL A 781 -32.29 31.18 4.00
CA VAL A 781 -31.37 30.25 4.66
C VAL A 781 -31.22 30.68 6.12
N PRO A 782 -32.12 30.27 7.03
CA PRO A 782 -32.13 30.73 8.42
C PRO A 782 -31.19 29.92 9.32
N SER A 783 -30.22 29.23 8.73
CA SER A 783 -29.36 28.26 9.42
C SER A 783 -28.45 28.93 10.45
N LEU A 784 -28.32 28.28 11.60
CA LEU A 784 -27.40 28.68 12.68
C LEU A 784 -25.97 28.22 12.40
N TYR A 785 -25.80 27.25 11.50
CA TYR A 785 -24.49 26.82 11.05
C TYR A 785 -24.56 26.22 9.64
N GLU A 786 -23.61 26.60 8.81
CA GLU A 786 -23.31 25.99 7.51
C GLU A 786 -21.80 25.82 7.33
N GLY A 787 -21.42 24.74 6.65
CA GLY A 787 -20.04 24.54 6.22
C GLY A 787 -19.60 25.52 5.11
N PHE A 788 -20.53 25.88 4.22
CA PHE A 788 -20.32 26.87 3.15
C PHE A 788 -21.61 27.62 2.81
N GLY A 789 -22.61 26.92 2.28
CA GLY A 789 -23.87 27.52 1.83
C GLY A 789 -24.03 27.53 0.30
N LEU A 790 -23.87 26.37 -0.35
CA LEU A 790 -24.09 26.21 -1.79
C LEU A 790 -25.42 26.84 -2.27
N PRO A 791 -26.58 26.64 -1.59
CA PRO A 791 -27.84 27.25 -2.03
C PRO A 791 -27.80 28.77 -2.14
N VAL A 792 -27.03 29.45 -1.27
CA VAL A 792 -26.86 30.91 -1.31
C VAL A 792 -26.17 31.31 -2.61
N THR A 793 -25.06 30.66 -2.96
CA THR A 793 -24.34 30.94 -4.20
C THR A 793 -25.16 30.62 -5.45
N GLU A 794 -25.90 29.52 -5.44
CA GLU A 794 -26.77 29.10 -6.56
C GLU A 794 -27.92 30.09 -6.77
N ALA A 795 -28.56 30.54 -5.69
CA ALA A 795 -29.61 31.55 -5.73
C ALA A 795 -29.09 32.86 -6.33
N MET A 796 -27.95 33.35 -5.85
CA MET A 796 -27.32 34.57 -6.36
C MET A 796 -26.98 34.46 -7.86
N ALA A 797 -26.44 33.32 -8.29
CA ALA A 797 -26.14 33.08 -9.71
C ALA A 797 -27.40 33.05 -10.59
N CYS A 798 -28.55 32.64 -10.05
CA CYS A 798 -29.84 32.64 -10.74
C CYS A 798 -30.59 33.99 -10.66
N GLY A 799 -30.04 35.01 -9.99
CA GLY A 799 -30.73 36.29 -9.78
C GLY A 799 -31.85 36.21 -8.74
N CYS A 800 -31.75 35.29 -7.79
CA CYS A 800 -32.66 35.15 -6.67
C CYS A 800 -32.11 35.91 -5.45
N PRO A 801 -32.84 36.89 -4.89
CA PRO A 801 -32.45 37.53 -3.63
C PRO A 801 -32.32 36.53 -2.48
N VAL A 802 -31.37 36.77 -1.57
CA VAL A 802 -31.14 35.90 -0.40
C VAL A 802 -31.46 36.64 0.89
N ILE A 803 -32.17 35.98 1.80
CA ILE A 803 -32.34 36.40 3.19
C ILE A 803 -31.73 35.32 4.09
N THR A 804 -30.80 35.70 4.96
CA THR A 804 -30.03 34.73 5.76
C THR A 804 -29.59 35.32 7.11
N CYS A 805 -28.92 34.52 7.95
CA CYS A 805 -28.42 34.94 9.25
C CYS A 805 -26.91 35.25 9.20
N ARG A 806 -26.41 36.07 10.13
CA ARG A 806 -24.97 36.38 10.25
C ARG A 806 -24.19 35.29 11.01
N HIS A 807 -24.41 34.02 10.65
CA HIS A 807 -23.80 32.88 11.32
C HIS A 807 -22.87 32.09 10.42
N SER A 808 -21.81 31.52 11.00
CA SER A 808 -20.89 30.59 10.33
C SER A 808 -20.33 31.14 9.02
N SER A 809 -20.33 30.34 7.95
CA SER A 809 -19.86 30.70 6.60
C SER A 809 -20.83 31.57 5.79
N LEU A 810 -22.06 31.82 6.26
CA LEU A 810 -23.06 32.57 5.50
C LEU A 810 -22.63 34.02 5.18
N PRO A 811 -22.03 34.80 6.10
CA PRO A 811 -21.50 36.13 5.78
C PRO A 811 -20.37 36.13 4.75
N GLU A 812 -19.52 35.10 4.78
CA GLU A 812 -18.41 34.90 3.86
C GLU A 812 -18.93 34.64 2.44
N VAL A 813 -19.96 33.82 2.33
CA VAL A 813 -20.55 33.41 1.05
C VAL A 813 -21.50 34.47 0.48
N ALA A 814 -22.39 35.04 1.30
CA ALA A 814 -23.36 36.02 0.85
C ALA A 814 -22.78 37.45 0.69
N GLY A 815 -21.71 37.78 1.41
CA GLY A 815 -21.13 39.13 1.39
C GLY A 815 -22.18 40.20 1.74
N GLU A 816 -22.21 41.29 1.00
CA GLU A 816 -23.25 42.34 1.18
C GLU A 816 -24.52 42.08 0.36
N ALA A 817 -24.56 41.02 -0.46
CA ALA A 817 -25.64 40.74 -1.41
C ALA A 817 -26.89 40.05 -0.80
N ALA A 818 -27.04 40.10 0.52
CA ALA A 818 -28.15 39.46 1.23
C ALA A 818 -28.75 40.36 2.30
N LEU A 819 -30.04 40.15 2.60
CA LEU A 819 -30.67 40.73 3.77
C LEU A 819 -30.37 39.83 4.97
N TYR A 820 -29.66 40.39 5.95
CA TYR A 820 -29.33 39.68 7.18
C TYR A 820 -30.38 39.88 8.26
N VAL A 821 -30.75 38.80 8.94
CA VAL A 821 -31.72 38.79 10.04
C VAL A 821 -31.17 38.07 11.26
N ASP A 822 -31.53 38.54 12.46
CA ASP A 822 -31.24 37.88 13.73
C ASP A 822 -32.29 36.80 14.03
N GLU A 823 -31.84 35.56 14.31
CA GLU A 823 -32.70 34.41 14.61
C GLU A 823 -33.54 34.58 15.88
N SER A 824 -33.16 35.50 16.77
CA SER A 824 -33.90 35.83 17.97
C SER A 824 -35.07 36.79 17.69
N ASN A 825 -35.11 37.41 16.50
CA ASN A 825 -36.07 38.45 16.15
C ASN A 825 -36.90 38.10 14.90
N LEU A 826 -38.04 37.44 15.11
CA LEU A 826 -38.99 37.10 14.02
C LEU A 826 -39.46 38.30 13.20
N TYR A 827 -39.50 39.50 13.79
CA TYR A 827 -39.97 40.71 13.10
C TYR A 827 -38.97 41.23 12.08
N GLU A 828 -37.67 40.96 12.26
CA GLU A 828 -36.66 41.29 11.23
C GLU A 828 -36.83 40.43 9.98
N LEU A 829 -37.18 39.15 10.13
CA LEU A 829 -37.48 38.31 8.98
C LEU A 829 -38.75 38.76 8.26
N ILE A 830 -39.79 39.16 8.99
CA ILE A 830 -41.01 39.73 8.40
C ILE A 830 -40.68 41.03 7.63
N ASP A 831 -39.91 41.93 8.23
CA ASP A 831 -39.49 43.18 7.59
C ASP A 831 -38.62 42.92 6.36
N ALA A 832 -37.71 41.95 6.41
CA ALA A 832 -36.90 41.54 5.27
C ALA A 832 -37.75 40.97 4.12
N LEU A 833 -38.77 40.17 4.43
CA LEU A 833 -39.74 39.65 3.45
C LEU A 833 -40.56 40.76 2.78
N TYR A 834 -40.87 41.86 3.47
CA TYR A 834 -41.50 43.03 2.86
C TYR A 834 -40.49 43.87 2.05
N LYS A 835 -39.29 44.09 2.59
CA LYS A 835 -38.23 44.86 1.92
C LYS A 835 -37.82 44.25 0.58
N VAL A 836 -37.66 42.92 0.51
CA VAL A 836 -37.24 42.24 -0.72
C VAL A 836 -38.27 42.34 -1.85
N GLN A 837 -39.52 42.67 -1.53
CA GLN A 837 -40.56 42.91 -2.53
C GLN A 837 -40.49 44.31 -3.14
N ASN A 838 -39.77 45.25 -2.54
CA ASN A 838 -39.50 46.55 -3.15
C ASN A 838 -38.60 46.35 -4.39
N PRO A 839 -39.03 46.74 -5.60
CA PRO A 839 -38.25 46.52 -6.82
C PRO A 839 -36.85 47.12 -6.79
N GLU A 840 -36.64 48.26 -6.12
CA GLU A 840 -35.33 48.91 -6.02
C GLU A 840 -34.37 48.06 -5.18
N VAL A 841 -34.81 47.66 -3.98
CA VAL A 841 -34.05 46.77 -3.08
C VAL A 841 -33.78 45.43 -3.75
N ARG A 842 -34.79 44.85 -4.42
CA ARG A 842 -34.67 43.58 -5.13
C ARG A 842 -33.62 43.65 -6.23
N ASN A 843 -33.70 44.67 -7.08
CA ASN A 843 -32.76 44.83 -8.20
C ASN A 843 -31.33 45.10 -7.71
N GLN A 844 -31.18 45.83 -6.60
CA GLN A 844 -29.88 46.02 -5.95
C GLN A 844 -29.30 44.68 -5.48
N LEU A 845 -30.05 43.90 -4.70
CA LEU A 845 -29.61 42.59 -4.20
C LEU A 845 -29.27 41.61 -5.33
N ILE A 846 -30.02 41.64 -6.43
CA ILE A 846 -29.75 40.82 -7.62
C ILE A 846 -28.42 41.23 -8.27
N ALA A 847 -28.19 42.54 -8.46
CA ALA A 847 -26.95 43.03 -9.04
C ALA A 847 -25.73 42.69 -8.16
N GLU A 848 -25.84 42.90 -6.85
CA GLU A 848 -24.81 42.53 -5.88
C GLU A 848 -24.60 41.01 -5.82
N GLY A 849 -25.68 40.23 -5.92
CA GLY A 849 -25.65 38.77 -5.96
C GLY A 849 -24.87 38.24 -7.16
N PHE A 850 -25.07 38.80 -8.35
CA PHE A 850 -24.27 38.42 -9.52
C PHE A 850 -22.79 38.72 -9.34
N GLU A 851 -22.43 39.87 -8.77
CA GLU A 851 -21.02 40.21 -8.48
C GLU A 851 -20.41 39.30 -7.40
N GLN A 852 -21.20 38.92 -6.40
CA GLN A 852 -20.76 38.00 -5.35
C GLN A 852 -20.56 36.57 -5.89
N ALA A 853 -21.51 36.06 -6.69
CA ALA A 853 -21.44 34.73 -7.28
C ALA A 853 -20.19 34.51 -8.15
N LYS A 854 -19.73 35.54 -8.87
CA LYS A 854 -18.51 35.49 -9.71
C LYS A 854 -17.23 35.14 -8.94
N LYS A 855 -17.22 35.29 -7.61
CA LYS A 855 -16.05 34.97 -6.77
C LYS A 855 -15.86 33.47 -6.56
N PHE A 856 -16.84 32.65 -6.92
CA PHE A 856 -16.87 31.21 -6.63
C PHE A 856 -16.84 30.40 -7.92
N SER A 857 -15.79 29.59 -8.10
CA SER A 857 -15.60 28.77 -9.30
C SER A 857 -15.03 27.40 -8.95
N TRP A 858 -15.55 26.36 -9.60
CA TRP A 858 -15.06 25.00 -9.42
C TRP A 858 -13.62 24.85 -9.91
N SER A 859 -13.25 25.52 -11.02
CA SER A 859 -11.87 25.57 -11.51
C SER A 859 -10.89 26.11 -10.46
N THR A 860 -11.23 27.23 -9.80
CA THR A 860 -10.39 27.81 -8.74
C THR A 860 -10.26 26.88 -7.53
N MET A 861 -11.34 26.22 -7.13
CA MET A 861 -11.28 25.19 -6.08
C MET A 861 -10.38 24.03 -6.50
N ALA A 862 -10.55 23.52 -7.72
CA ALA A 862 -9.80 22.39 -8.25
C ALA A 862 -8.30 22.69 -8.35
N ASP A 863 -7.93 23.89 -8.80
CA ASP A 863 -6.53 24.34 -8.86
C ASP A 863 -5.93 24.48 -7.46
N THR A 864 -6.67 25.07 -6.51
CA THR A 864 -6.22 25.22 -5.12
C THR A 864 -6.00 23.86 -4.45
N VAL A 865 -6.96 22.93 -4.60
CA VAL A 865 -6.85 21.57 -4.04
C VAL A 865 -5.69 20.82 -4.69
N ALA A 866 -5.55 20.90 -6.02
CA ALA A 866 -4.44 20.28 -6.74
C ALA A 866 -3.08 20.84 -6.25
N GLU A 867 -2.95 22.15 -6.10
CA GLU A 867 -1.73 22.78 -5.58
C GLU A 867 -1.37 22.26 -4.18
N VAL A 868 -2.34 22.21 -3.26
CA VAL A 868 -2.13 21.68 -1.90
C VAL A 868 -1.67 20.23 -1.95
N LEU A 869 -2.30 19.39 -2.78
CA LEU A 869 -1.91 17.98 -2.93
C LEU A 869 -0.48 17.85 -3.48
N LEU A 870 -0.13 18.60 -4.54
CA LEU A 870 1.21 18.62 -5.12
C LEU A 870 2.27 19.11 -4.14
N GLN A 871 2.00 20.19 -3.43
CA GLN A 871 2.91 20.73 -2.41
C GLN A 871 3.09 19.73 -1.26
N THR A 872 2.00 19.13 -0.78
CA THR A 872 2.05 18.17 0.33
C THR A 872 2.93 16.99 -0.03
N ALA A 873 2.67 16.34 -1.17
CA ALA A 873 3.45 15.18 -1.62
C ALA A 873 4.95 15.50 -1.78
N LYS A 874 5.29 16.70 -2.27
CA LYS A 874 6.68 17.17 -2.36
C LYS A 874 7.32 17.37 -0.98
N THR A 875 6.59 17.96 -0.04
CA THR A 875 7.11 18.19 1.32
C THR A 875 7.26 16.90 2.10
N THR A 876 6.29 15.98 2.05
CA THR A 876 6.35 14.71 2.77
C THR A 876 7.40 13.74 2.22
N ASN A 877 7.82 13.90 0.96
CA ASN A 877 8.94 13.13 0.39
C ASN A 877 10.32 13.72 0.73
N ASN A 878 10.43 15.02 1.00
CA ASN A 878 11.70 15.69 1.34
C ASN A 878 11.92 15.81 2.85
N ASP A 879 10.83 15.92 3.59
CA ASP A 879 10.84 15.85 5.03
C ASP A 879 10.61 14.39 5.44
N VAL A 880 11.58 13.81 6.15
CA VAL A 880 11.25 12.82 7.20
C VAL A 880 10.51 13.58 8.32
N THR A 881 9.36 14.20 7.99
CA THR A 881 8.57 15.00 8.93
C THR A 881 7.81 14.02 9.78
N GLY A 882 8.37 13.70 10.94
CA GLY A 882 7.80 14.04 12.25
C GLY A 882 6.36 13.63 12.59
N LEU A 883 5.65 12.91 11.73
CA LEU A 883 4.46 12.15 12.07
C LEU A 883 4.90 10.70 12.31
N ASP A 884 5.86 10.54 13.22
CA ASP A 884 6.00 9.29 13.94
C ASP A 884 4.77 9.17 14.85
N PHE A 885 3.69 8.66 14.29
CA PHE A 885 2.79 7.82 15.06
C PHE A 885 3.18 6.37 14.80
N PRO A 886 4.29 5.84 15.36
CA PRO A 886 4.54 4.40 15.35
C PRO A 886 3.37 3.62 15.97
N LEU A 887 2.51 4.33 16.73
CA LEU A 887 1.26 3.83 17.28
C LEU A 887 0.05 3.87 16.34
N TRP A 888 0.01 4.69 15.29
CA TRP A 888 -1.19 4.80 14.43
C TRP A 888 -1.42 3.51 13.63
N GLY A 889 -0.39 3.03 12.93
CA GLY A 889 -0.47 1.77 12.19
C GLY A 889 -0.82 0.60 13.11
N GLU A 890 -0.17 0.50 14.28
CA GLU A 890 -0.46 -0.53 15.28
C GLU A 890 -1.87 -0.40 15.87
N PHE A 891 -2.34 0.82 16.13
CA PHE A 891 -3.70 1.10 16.58
C PHE A 891 -4.74 0.62 15.56
N ARG A 892 -4.56 0.92 14.26
CA ARG A 892 -5.50 0.51 13.21
C ARG A 892 -5.51 -1.00 13.00
N LYS A 893 -4.35 -1.66 13.06
CA LYS A 893 -4.27 -3.13 13.04
C LYS A 893 -4.97 -3.75 14.24
N LEU A 894 -4.76 -3.22 15.45
CA LEU A 894 -5.45 -3.69 16.65
C LEU A 894 -6.97 -3.46 16.55
N GLN A 895 -7.40 -2.31 16.04
CA GLN A 895 -8.80 -2.03 15.78
C GLN A 895 -9.42 -3.05 14.81
N ALA A 896 -8.70 -3.41 13.74
CA ALA A 896 -9.13 -4.44 12.79
C ALA A 896 -9.31 -5.80 13.47
N GLN A 897 -8.36 -6.20 14.33
CA GLN A 897 -8.46 -7.44 15.11
C GLN A 897 -9.67 -7.42 16.04
N VAL A 898 -9.86 -6.34 16.81
CA VAL A 898 -10.98 -6.21 17.74
C VAL A 898 -12.33 -6.26 17.01
N GLN A 899 -12.46 -5.52 15.90
CA GLN A 899 -13.67 -5.53 15.06
C GLN A 899 -13.96 -6.93 14.50
N TYR A 900 -12.92 -7.65 14.05
CA TYR A 900 -13.03 -9.03 13.59
C TYR A 900 -13.55 -9.95 14.70
N PHE A 901 -12.96 -9.92 15.90
CA PHE A 901 -13.40 -10.73 17.04
C PHE A 901 -14.84 -10.43 17.45
N MET A 902 -15.23 -9.15 17.52
CA MET A 902 -16.61 -8.75 17.85
C MET A 902 -17.61 -9.28 16.82
N SER A 903 -17.28 -9.22 15.53
CA SER A 903 -18.14 -9.72 14.46
C SER A 903 -18.32 -11.23 14.53
N ALA A 904 -17.25 -12.00 14.77
CA ALA A 904 -17.28 -13.45 14.90
C ALA A 904 -18.08 -13.91 16.12
N HIS A 905 -17.95 -13.22 17.25
CA HIS A 905 -18.72 -13.52 18.46
C HIS A 905 -20.22 -13.21 18.30
N SER A 906 -20.55 -12.12 17.60
CA SER A 906 -21.95 -11.78 17.28
C SER A 906 -22.61 -12.81 16.36
N ALA A 907 -21.86 -13.34 15.39
CA ALA A 907 -22.32 -14.39 14.49
C ALA A 907 -22.55 -15.70 15.26
N SER A 908 -21.63 -16.08 16.15
CA SER A 908 -21.78 -17.25 17.04
C SER A 908 -23.05 -17.16 17.90
N LEU A 909 -23.31 -16.00 18.53
CA LEU A 909 -24.51 -15.76 19.35
C LEU A 909 -25.81 -15.80 18.54
N LYS A 910 -25.82 -15.31 17.29
CA LYS A 910 -26.98 -15.41 16.38
C LYS A 910 -27.25 -16.87 15.98
N THR A 911 -26.21 -17.65 15.72
CA THR A 911 -26.33 -19.10 15.41
C THR A 911 -26.83 -19.87 16.64
N SER A 912 -26.37 -19.53 17.84
CA SER A 912 -26.88 -20.11 19.09
C SER A 912 -28.33 -19.73 19.37
N ARG A 913 -28.76 -18.48 19.13
CA ARG A 913 -30.18 -18.09 19.24
C ARG A 913 -31.07 -18.81 18.25
N ARG A 914 -30.63 -18.95 16.99
CA ARG A 914 -31.37 -19.69 15.95
C ARG A 914 -31.46 -21.19 16.28
N ALA A 915 -30.41 -21.77 16.85
CA ALA A 915 -30.41 -23.15 17.33
C ALA A 915 -31.31 -23.36 18.58
N ILE A 916 -31.49 -22.33 19.41
CA ILE A 916 -32.41 -22.36 20.56
C ILE A 916 -33.87 -22.19 20.11
N GLU A 917 -34.14 -21.35 19.11
CA GLU A 917 -35.48 -21.18 18.53
C GLU A 917 -35.94 -22.40 17.75
N VAL A 918 -35.05 -23.06 16.99
CA VAL A 918 -35.33 -24.32 16.27
C VAL A 918 -35.51 -25.51 17.23
N ARG A 919 -35.04 -25.42 18.48
CA ARG A 919 -35.30 -26.42 19.53
C ARG A 919 -36.56 -26.12 20.37
N ARG A 920 -37.20 -24.97 20.18
CA ARG A 920 -38.40 -24.54 20.92
C ARG A 920 -39.67 -24.50 20.05
N GLY A 921 -39.56 -24.60 18.74
CA GLY A 921 -40.67 -24.93 17.83
C GLY A 921 -40.68 -26.41 17.53
#